data_AF-A0A950NPU8-F1
#
_entry.id   AF-A0A950NPU8-F1
#
_cell.length_a   1.000
_cell.length_b   1.000
_cell.length_c   1.000
_cell.angle_alpha   90.00
_cell.angle_beta   90.00
_cell.angle_gamma   90.00
#
_symmetry.space_group_name_H-M   'P 1'
#
loop_
_entity.id
_entity.type
_entity.pdbx_description
1 polymer ?
#
loop_
_entity_poly.entity_id
_entity_poly.type
_entity_poly.pdbx_seq_one_letter_code
_entity_poly.pdbx_strand_id
1 'polypeptide(L)'
;MAADLLGGAPTAELGRFLLGVGGNPFLGMDLLQALRADGAIQVSDGRASLAEAYVPDQFRASVRGRLTTLSRDALHVVRAGSVFGRAFGISDVAAMLATWPSTLVPAVDEAIQANVLADVGGRLEFCHDLIRQAITEDLPDSARIALHRGAAAVILARGGSATEAAVHLLASAERGDEEAARVLGEAAAQIAGRAPKTAADLAFRAIDIMRPGQPGFTEALVVAVGLAAWASRFADAGAIAQRALAMGLDSEAEATVRLGLADALMLGGRRREAIAQCRAALAEADVPSRLRGRFLHNLAFALAMDGEVAAATDAYNASVKVAGPDDSPLLLACRIGLAFVAGSQGRLSEGLALGEDCMRSAEAGGPEDRQRFPQAWYARVLSVMDRVDEVDQVFAGYRQEAEELGAAWALEFCQRGVCVERMVMGRLDDAATEAEANLALIEALDMWHDSDVPFGVLGLVAVHRNDLEAARNHLARASRYEPGYARALPPYLEWARAMLFDAEGDHAAALGQFDELFERPELLTQNLALEPTLAPVLVRLAVAAQDGGRADEVVDSMKRLAQQNPEVASVVAAAAHARGLRSDSVDRLVGAATLYEASPRFIARASACEDAGSAAVRAGSNKRGVALLEQWLGIYREVGASRDELRVQRRLRDAGVRGHARRSSSTRRSAVGWESLTPAELRVVLLVAEGLTNRQVAERLFLSTYTVGTHLKHAFEKLGISSRVDLTRIAVERRITA
;
A
#
# COMPACT_ATOMS: atom_id res chain seq x y z
N MET A 1 -25.62 -26.38 27.61
CA MET A 1 -26.35 -25.18 28.06
C MET A 1 -26.70 -24.25 26.91
N ALA A 2 -25.74 -23.49 26.32
CA ALA A 2 -26.06 -22.53 25.26
C ALA A 2 -26.70 -23.19 24.02
N ALA A 3 -26.16 -24.34 23.59
CA ALA A 3 -26.74 -25.11 22.50
C ALA A 3 -28.18 -25.56 22.78
N ASP A 4 -28.47 -25.96 24.02
CA ASP A 4 -29.79 -26.44 24.45
C ASP A 4 -30.81 -25.29 24.52
N LEU A 5 -30.38 -24.09 24.94
CA LEU A 5 -31.23 -22.90 25.07
C LEU A 5 -31.54 -22.22 23.74
N LEU A 6 -30.62 -22.30 22.77
CA LEU A 6 -30.73 -21.61 21.49
C LEU A 6 -31.22 -22.52 20.35
N GLY A 7 -31.17 -23.85 20.51
CA GLY A 7 -31.52 -24.80 19.45
C GLY A 7 -30.44 -24.95 18.38
N GLY A 8 -29.20 -24.57 18.68
CA GLY A 8 -28.04 -24.66 17.78
C GLY A 8 -26.73 -24.36 18.52
N ALA A 9 -25.62 -24.94 18.06
CA ALA A 9 -24.31 -24.72 18.66
C ALA A 9 -23.86 -23.25 18.50
N PRO A 10 -23.39 -22.56 19.56
CA PRO A 10 -22.98 -21.16 19.45
C PRO A 10 -21.79 -21.00 18.50
N THR A 11 -21.81 -19.95 17.67
CA THR A 11 -20.65 -19.57 16.86
C THR A 11 -19.48 -19.11 17.74
N ALA A 12 -18.28 -19.00 17.16
CA ALA A 12 -17.11 -18.51 17.89
C ALA A 12 -17.29 -17.07 18.42
N GLU A 13 -18.05 -16.22 17.73
CA GLU A 13 -18.40 -14.87 18.21
C GLU A 13 -19.34 -14.90 19.40
N LEU A 14 -20.45 -15.64 19.31
CA LEU A 14 -21.36 -15.80 20.43
C LEU A 14 -20.65 -16.49 21.61
N GLY A 15 -19.76 -17.45 21.36
CA GLY A 15 -18.90 -18.06 22.36
C GLY A 15 -18.00 -17.04 23.06
N ARG A 16 -17.32 -16.16 22.30
CA ARG A 16 -16.50 -15.08 22.88
C ARG A 16 -17.34 -14.09 23.69
N PHE A 17 -18.53 -13.75 23.21
CA PHE A 17 -19.44 -12.87 23.95
C PHE A 17 -19.90 -13.52 25.28
N LEU A 18 -20.21 -14.82 25.26
CA LEU A 18 -20.56 -15.59 26.44
C LEU A 18 -19.39 -15.78 27.43
N LEU A 19 -18.13 -15.73 26.98
CA LEU A 19 -16.99 -15.64 27.91
C LEU A 19 -17.05 -14.37 28.77
N GLY A 20 -17.78 -13.33 28.32
CA GLY A 20 -18.03 -12.11 29.08
C GLY A 20 -18.81 -12.33 30.38
N VAL A 21 -19.55 -13.44 30.54
CA VAL A 21 -20.19 -13.85 31.82
C VAL A 21 -19.30 -14.75 32.67
N GLY A 22 -18.04 -14.95 32.28
CA GLY A 22 -16.99 -15.64 33.06
C GLY A 22 -17.38 -17.02 33.59
N GLY A 23 -18.18 -17.78 32.83
CA GLY A 23 -18.58 -19.14 33.20
C GLY A 23 -19.70 -19.25 34.24
N ASN A 24 -20.35 -18.14 34.62
CA ASN A 24 -21.50 -18.17 35.53
C ASN A 24 -22.75 -18.69 34.79
N PRO A 25 -23.29 -19.88 35.12
CA PRO A 25 -24.39 -20.47 34.37
C PRO A 25 -25.67 -19.62 34.46
N PHE A 26 -25.92 -18.97 35.60
CA PHE A 26 -27.11 -18.15 35.80
C PHE A 26 -27.06 -16.87 34.93
N LEU A 27 -25.93 -16.14 34.95
CA LEU A 27 -25.77 -14.96 34.10
C LEU A 27 -25.73 -15.32 32.61
N GLY A 28 -25.14 -16.48 32.28
CA GLY A 28 -25.17 -17.01 30.93
C GLY A 28 -26.59 -17.33 30.47
N MET A 29 -27.44 -17.89 31.34
CA MET A 29 -28.85 -18.12 31.03
C MET A 29 -29.62 -16.82 30.88
N ASP A 30 -29.49 -15.87 31.81
CA ASP A 30 -30.16 -14.56 31.74
C ASP A 30 -29.78 -13.82 30.44
N LEU A 31 -28.49 -13.78 30.10
CA LEU A 31 -28.01 -13.14 28.87
C LEU A 31 -28.58 -13.82 27.61
N LEU A 32 -28.54 -15.15 27.56
CA LEU A 32 -29.04 -15.91 26.41
C LEU A 32 -30.55 -15.77 26.25
N GLN A 33 -31.30 -15.75 27.36
CA GLN A 33 -32.75 -15.53 27.35
C GLN A 33 -33.08 -14.10 26.90
N ALA A 34 -32.33 -13.11 27.37
CA ALA A 34 -32.52 -11.72 26.98
C ALA A 34 -32.21 -11.48 25.48
N LEU A 35 -31.07 -11.99 24.99
CA LEU A 35 -30.71 -11.92 23.57
C LEU A 35 -31.75 -12.62 22.67
N ARG A 36 -32.32 -13.74 23.14
CA ARG A 36 -33.38 -14.45 22.42
C ARG A 36 -34.69 -13.68 22.44
N ALA A 37 -35.05 -13.04 23.56
CA ALA A 37 -36.25 -12.23 23.69
C ALA A 37 -36.19 -10.99 22.78
N ASP A 38 -35.01 -10.38 22.62
CA ASP A 38 -34.78 -9.25 21.73
C ASP A 38 -34.68 -9.64 20.25
N GLY A 39 -34.71 -10.95 19.93
CA GLY A 39 -34.56 -11.45 18.56
C GLY A 39 -33.15 -11.33 17.99
N ALA A 40 -32.13 -11.10 18.83
CA ALA A 40 -30.75 -10.89 18.41
C ALA A 40 -30.01 -12.18 18.00
N ILE A 41 -30.58 -13.35 18.32
CA ILE A 41 -30.02 -14.66 17.96
C ILE A 41 -30.65 -15.18 16.67
N GLN A 42 -29.80 -15.48 15.69
CA GLN A 42 -30.19 -16.19 14.47
C GLN A 42 -29.67 -17.62 14.50
N VAL A 43 -30.50 -18.58 14.08
CA VAL A 43 -30.12 -19.99 14.00
C VAL A 43 -30.19 -20.45 12.55
N SER A 44 -29.04 -20.81 11.98
CA SER A 44 -28.90 -21.33 10.63
C SER A 44 -27.97 -22.54 10.63
N ASP A 45 -28.35 -23.62 9.95
CA ASP A 45 -27.57 -24.86 9.85
C ASP A 45 -27.11 -25.44 11.20
N GLY A 46 -28.00 -25.38 12.20
CA GLY A 46 -27.72 -25.88 13.55
C GLY A 46 -26.70 -25.06 14.33
N ARG A 47 -26.35 -23.84 13.87
CA ARG A 47 -25.48 -22.89 14.59
C ARG A 47 -26.25 -21.63 14.96
N ALA A 48 -26.06 -21.18 16.20
CA ALA A 48 -26.64 -19.95 16.73
C ALA A 48 -25.61 -18.81 16.69
N SER A 49 -25.92 -17.74 15.96
CA SER A 49 -25.09 -16.53 15.82
C SER A 49 -25.76 -15.32 16.45
N LEU A 50 -24.93 -14.36 16.86
CA LEU A 50 -25.33 -13.04 17.34
C LEU A 50 -25.09 -12.03 16.22
N ALA A 51 -26.12 -11.31 15.79
CA ALA A 51 -26.01 -10.34 14.69
C ALA A 51 -25.14 -9.13 15.08
N GLU A 52 -25.33 -8.60 16.29
CA GLU A 52 -24.57 -7.49 16.85
C GLU A 52 -24.39 -7.70 18.35
N ALA A 53 -23.20 -7.42 18.88
CA ALA A 53 -22.89 -7.59 20.29
C ALA A 53 -23.27 -6.35 21.09
N TYR A 54 -24.23 -6.48 21.99
CA TYR A 54 -24.66 -5.44 22.92
C TYR A 54 -25.20 -6.08 24.22
N VAL A 55 -25.36 -5.29 25.29
CA VAL A 55 -25.91 -5.78 26.55
C VAL A 55 -27.44 -5.56 26.59
N PRO A 56 -28.27 -6.63 26.59
CA PRO A 56 -29.73 -6.50 26.56
C PRO A 56 -30.32 -5.82 27.80
N ASP A 57 -31.44 -5.10 27.61
CA ASP A 57 -32.16 -4.39 28.69
C ASP A 57 -32.54 -5.29 29.86
N GLN A 58 -32.98 -6.52 29.57
CA GLN A 58 -33.35 -7.48 30.60
C GLN A 58 -32.13 -7.93 31.42
N PHE A 59 -30.98 -8.11 30.77
CA PHE A 59 -29.73 -8.43 31.47
C PHE A 59 -29.27 -7.24 32.32
N ARG A 60 -29.37 -6.01 31.78
CA ARG A 60 -29.10 -4.77 32.53
C ARG A 60 -30.01 -4.65 33.75
N ALA A 61 -31.30 -4.99 33.62
CA ALA A 61 -32.25 -4.99 34.73
C ALA A 61 -31.91 -6.06 35.80
N SER A 62 -31.46 -7.25 35.40
CA SER A 62 -30.98 -8.30 36.32
C SER A 62 -29.74 -7.84 37.11
N VAL A 63 -28.77 -7.23 36.42
CA VAL A 63 -27.60 -6.62 37.06
C VAL A 63 -28.03 -5.48 38.00
N ARG A 64 -28.92 -4.59 37.57
CA ARG A 64 -29.45 -3.49 38.39
C ARG A 64 -30.11 -4.01 39.66
N GLY A 65 -30.90 -5.07 39.55
CA GLY A 65 -31.51 -5.76 40.69
C GLY A 65 -30.47 -6.22 41.72
N ARG A 66 -29.37 -6.83 41.27
CA ARG A 66 -28.26 -7.22 42.16
C ARG A 66 -27.56 -6.05 42.83
N LEU A 67 -27.45 -4.90 42.17
CA LEU A 67 -26.84 -3.70 42.74
C LEU A 67 -27.72 -3.04 43.82
N THR A 68 -29.03 -3.32 43.86
CA THR A 68 -29.93 -2.74 44.88
C THR A 68 -29.63 -3.20 46.31
N THR A 69 -28.92 -4.33 46.48
CA THR A 69 -28.52 -4.84 47.79
C THR A 69 -27.24 -4.21 48.31
N LEU A 70 -26.51 -3.46 47.48
CA LEU A 70 -25.29 -2.77 47.87
C LEU A 70 -25.60 -1.47 48.61
N SER A 71 -24.77 -1.14 49.60
CA SER A 71 -24.73 0.17 50.22
C SER A 71 -24.41 1.25 49.19
N ARG A 72 -24.71 2.50 49.55
CA ARG A 72 -24.43 3.66 48.70
C ARG A 72 -22.93 3.79 48.40
N ASP A 73 -22.07 3.47 49.37
CA ASP A 73 -20.62 3.58 49.23
C ASP A 73 -20.06 2.48 48.33
N ALA A 74 -20.53 1.23 48.48
CA ALA A 74 -20.19 0.13 47.56
C ALA A 74 -20.65 0.43 46.13
N LEU A 75 -21.85 0.99 45.96
CA LEU A 75 -22.36 1.37 44.65
C LEU A 75 -21.51 2.48 43.99
N HIS A 76 -21.04 3.47 44.77
CA HIS A 76 -20.12 4.49 44.26
C HIS A 76 -18.78 3.90 43.82
N VAL A 77 -18.20 2.98 44.60
CA VAL A 77 -16.95 2.30 44.25
C VAL A 77 -17.09 1.52 42.95
N VAL A 78 -18.15 0.73 42.82
CA VAL A 78 -18.38 -0.10 41.64
C VAL A 78 -18.65 0.77 40.39
N ARG A 79 -19.44 1.85 40.51
CA ARG A 79 -19.70 2.78 39.39
C ARG A 79 -18.42 3.48 38.95
N ALA A 80 -17.64 4.02 39.89
CA ALA A 80 -16.36 4.66 39.60
C ALA A 80 -15.33 3.68 39.00
N GLY A 81 -15.27 2.44 39.50
CA GLY A 81 -14.43 1.39 38.93
C GLY A 81 -14.82 1.01 37.50
N SER A 82 -16.11 1.11 37.14
CA SER A 82 -16.63 0.62 35.86
C SER A 82 -16.04 1.30 34.62
N VAL A 83 -15.57 2.54 34.76
CA VAL A 83 -14.99 3.30 33.65
C VAL A 83 -13.52 2.98 33.41
N PHE A 84 -12.76 2.48 34.39
CA PHE A 84 -11.33 2.14 34.26
C PHE A 84 -11.07 0.81 33.51
N GLY A 85 -12.12 0.12 33.08
CA GLY A 85 -12.04 -1.19 32.43
C GLY A 85 -12.25 -2.35 33.42
N ARG A 86 -11.91 -3.56 33.00
CA ARG A 86 -12.18 -4.79 33.78
C ARG A 86 -11.44 -4.83 35.11
N ALA A 87 -10.22 -4.30 35.16
CA ALA A 87 -9.33 -4.37 36.32
C ALA A 87 -8.78 -2.99 36.69
N PHE A 88 -8.93 -2.56 37.95
CA PHE A 88 -8.57 -1.24 38.42
C PHE A 88 -7.97 -1.25 39.83
N GLY A 89 -7.23 -0.21 40.19
CA GLY A 89 -6.66 -0.07 41.54
C GLY A 89 -7.63 0.59 42.50
N ILE A 90 -7.68 0.14 43.76
CA ILE A 90 -8.44 0.81 44.82
C ILE A 90 -8.00 2.28 44.98
N SER A 91 -6.71 2.56 44.78
CA SER A 91 -6.16 3.93 44.80
C SER A 91 -6.71 4.82 43.70
N ASP A 92 -7.05 4.27 42.53
CA ASP A 92 -7.59 5.05 41.42
C ASP A 92 -9.03 5.50 41.72
N VAL A 93 -9.82 4.58 42.29
CA VAL A 93 -11.19 4.90 42.73
C VAL A 93 -11.16 5.86 43.91
N ALA A 94 -10.24 5.67 44.87
CA ALA A 94 -10.07 6.57 45.99
C ALA A 94 -9.73 7.99 45.54
N ALA A 95 -8.80 8.13 44.58
CA ALA A 95 -8.44 9.40 43.98
C ALA A 95 -9.65 10.04 43.26
N MET A 96 -10.41 9.26 42.49
CA MET A 96 -11.61 9.76 41.78
C MET A 96 -12.70 10.25 42.76
N LEU A 97 -12.88 9.53 43.87
CA LEU A 97 -13.86 9.85 44.91
C LEU A 97 -13.32 10.86 45.94
N ALA A 98 -12.12 11.41 45.74
CA ALA A 98 -11.45 12.35 46.64
C ALA A 98 -11.36 11.86 48.10
N THR A 99 -11.01 10.58 48.29
CA THR A 99 -10.90 9.94 49.61
C THR A 99 -9.62 9.10 49.74
N TRP A 100 -9.40 8.51 50.92
CA TRP A 100 -8.27 7.61 51.19
C TRP A 100 -8.62 6.16 50.84
N PRO A 101 -7.70 5.37 50.26
CA PRO A 101 -7.95 3.96 49.92
C PRO A 101 -8.48 3.13 51.10
N SER A 102 -7.98 3.37 52.31
CA SER A 102 -8.40 2.69 53.54
C SER A 102 -9.88 2.92 53.89
N THR A 103 -10.46 4.06 53.48
CA THR A 103 -11.89 4.35 53.72
C THR A 103 -12.80 3.56 52.80
N LEU A 104 -12.30 3.08 51.66
CA LEU A 104 -13.08 2.31 50.69
C LEU A 104 -13.10 0.81 51.00
N VAL A 105 -12.24 0.32 51.91
CA VAL A 105 -12.11 -1.12 52.21
C VAL A 105 -13.46 -1.77 52.58
N PRO A 106 -14.30 -1.20 53.47
CA PRO A 106 -15.59 -1.82 53.79
C PRO A 106 -16.54 -1.93 52.58
N ALA A 107 -16.54 -0.91 51.71
CA ALA A 107 -17.35 -0.86 50.50
C ALA A 107 -16.85 -1.85 49.43
N VAL A 108 -15.53 -2.04 49.35
CA VAL A 108 -14.89 -3.05 48.49
C VAL A 108 -15.19 -4.46 48.97
N ASP A 109 -15.06 -4.73 50.27
CA ASP A 109 -15.39 -6.03 50.86
C ASP A 109 -16.86 -6.41 50.60
N GLU A 110 -17.77 -5.45 50.71
CA GLU A 110 -19.18 -5.64 50.38
C GLU A 110 -19.39 -5.98 48.90
N ALA A 111 -18.74 -5.25 47.99
CA ALA A 111 -18.81 -5.53 46.55
C ALA A 111 -18.22 -6.90 46.18
N ILE A 112 -17.19 -7.37 46.90
CA ILE A 112 -16.61 -8.71 46.76
C ILE A 112 -17.58 -9.77 47.27
N GLN A 113 -18.17 -9.57 48.45
CA GLN A 113 -19.17 -10.49 49.01
C GLN A 113 -20.41 -10.61 48.12
N ALA A 114 -20.81 -9.52 47.47
CA ALA A 114 -21.88 -9.50 46.47
C ALA A 114 -21.50 -10.13 45.12
N ASN A 115 -20.26 -10.63 44.96
CA ASN A 115 -19.70 -11.19 43.73
C ASN A 115 -19.74 -10.21 42.53
N VAL A 116 -19.67 -8.91 42.79
CA VAL A 116 -19.56 -7.88 41.75
C VAL A 116 -18.10 -7.66 41.38
N LEU A 117 -17.23 -7.62 42.40
CA LEU A 117 -15.79 -7.49 42.27
C LEU A 117 -15.08 -8.72 42.84
N ALA A 118 -13.83 -8.92 42.44
CA ALA A 118 -12.88 -9.85 43.03
C ALA A 118 -11.54 -9.16 43.23
N ASP A 119 -10.80 -9.54 44.27
CA ASP A 119 -9.40 -9.15 44.44
C ASP A 119 -8.50 -10.18 43.74
N VAL A 120 -7.83 -9.76 42.68
CA VAL A 120 -6.92 -10.58 41.89
C VAL A 120 -5.57 -9.88 41.81
N GLY A 121 -4.58 -10.42 42.52
CA GLY A 121 -3.21 -9.91 42.47
C GLY A 121 -3.06 -8.48 43.02
N GLY A 122 -3.90 -8.07 43.99
CA GLY A 122 -3.87 -6.73 44.58
C GLY A 122 -4.56 -5.67 43.72
N ARG A 123 -5.38 -6.08 42.75
CA ARG A 123 -6.24 -5.22 41.94
C ARG A 123 -7.68 -5.70 42.06
N LEU A 124 -8.60 -4.75 41.95
CA LEU A 124 -10.02 -5.04 41.88
C LEU A 124 -10.39 -5.36 40.44
N GLU A 125 -10.96 -6.53 40.23
CA GLU A 125 -11.50 -6.93 38.93
C GLU A 125 -13.00 -7.11 39.00
N PHE A 126 -13.72 -6.65 37.99
CA PHE A 126 -15.08 -7.12 37.79
C PHE A 126 -15.04 -8.60 37.52
N CYS A 127 -15.80 -9.37 38.31
CA CYS A 127 -15.92 -10.82 38.11
C CYS A 127 -16.22 -11.16 36.65
N HIS A 128 -17.02 -10.30 35.99
CA HIS A 128 -17.48 -10.44 34.61
C HIS A 128 -17.50 -9.09 33.90
N ASP A 129 -16.92 -9.00 32.70
CA ASP A 129 -16.86 -7.72 31.95
C ASP A 129 -18.26 -7.23 31.54
N LEU A 130 -19.22 -8.14 31.33
CA LEU A 130 -20.61 -7.75 31.02
C LEU A 130 -21.32 -7.08 32.21
N ILE A 131 -20.95 -7.41 33.46
CA ILE A 131 -21.45 -6.69 34.64
C ILE A 131 -20.93 -5.25 34.62
N ARG A 132 -19.64 -5.07 34.33
CA ARG A 132 -19.03 -3.74 34.18
C ARG A 132 -19.76 -2.93 33.11
N GLN A 133 -19.93 -3.50 31.91
CA GLN A 133 -20.61 -2.83 30.80
C GLN A 133 -22.04 -2.45 31.17
N ALA A 134 -22.82 -3.37 31.74
CA ALA A 134 -24.18 -3.10 32.22
C ALA A 134 -24.22 -1.94 33.23
N ILE A 135 -23.24 -1.88 34.15
CA ILE A 135 -23.13 -0.80 35.15
C ILE A 135 -22.83 0.54 34.49
N THR A 136 -21.87 0.58 33.55
CA THR A 136 -21.51 1.81 32.84
C THR A 136 -22.66 2.31 31.95
N GLU A 137 -23.40 1.40 31.31
CA GLU A 137 -24.54 1.72 30.44
C GLU A 137 -25.82 2.08 31.20
N ASP A 138 -25.96 1.67 32.47
CA ASP A 138 -27.09 2.04 33.34
C ASP A 138 -26.94 3.45 33.93
N LEU A 139 -25.75 4.05 33.82
CA LEU A 139 -25.51 5.41 34.28
C LEU A 139 -26.20 6.44 33.36
N PRO A 140 -26.83 7.49 33.92
CA PRO A 140 -27.21 8.66 33.15
C PRO A 140 -25.99 9.25 32.42
N ASP A 141 -26.18 9.77 31.22
CA ASP A 141 -25.09 10.29 30.37
C ASP A 141 -24.21 11.31 31.10
N SER A 142 -24.82 12.23 31.86
CA SER A 142 -24.08 13.23 32.65
C SER A 142 -23.18 12.61 33.72
N ALA A 143 -23.64 11.55 34.39
CA ALA A 143 -22.85 10.83 35.38
C ALA A 143 -21.71 10.04 34.71
N ARG A 144 -21.98 9.41 33.56
CA ARG A 144 -20.97 8.69 32.78
C ARG A 144 -19.87 9.64 32.30
N ILE A 145 -20.24 10.81 31.74
CA ILE A 145 -19.31 11.87 31.33
C ILE A 145 -18.43 12.31 32.51
N ALA A 146 -19.03 12.58 33.68
CA ALA A 146 -18.30 12.99 34.87
C ALA A 146 -17.31 11.92 35.36
N LEU A 147 -17.69 10.64 35.34
CA LEU A 147 -16.80 9.54 35.72
C LEU A 147 -15.64 9.37 34.73
N HIS A 148 -15.89 9.48 33.42
CA HIS A 148 -14.81 9.50 32.43
C HIS A 148 -13.87 10.69 32.65
N ARG A 149 -14.39 11.89 32.93
CA ARG A 149 -13.54 13.05 33.25
C ARG A 149 -12.67 12.80 34.49
N GLY A 150 -13.27 12.24 35.55
CA GLY A 150 -12.56 11.87 36.77
C GLY A 150 -11.47 10.82 36.52
N ALA A 151 -11.77 9.80 35.72
CA ALA A 151 -10.80 8.77 35.35
C ALA A 151 -9.60 9.33 34.58
N ALA A 152 -9.83 10.24 33.61
CA ALA A 152 -8.75 10.93 32.90
C ALA A 152 -7.85 11.71 33.86
N ALA A 153 -8.44 12.47 34.78
CA ALA A 153 -7.70 13.26 35.77
C ALA A 153 -6.84 12.37 36.70
N VAL A 154 -7.38 11.24 37.16
CA VAL A 154 -6.65 10.27 37.99
C VAL A 154 -5.47 9.66 37.22
N ILE A 155 -5.69 9.25 35.97
CA ILE A 155 -4.64 8.67 35.12
C ILE A 155 -3.48 9.67 34.95
N LEU A 156 -3.79 10.92 34.62
CA LEU A 156 -2.77 11.97 34.46
C LEU A 156 -2.05 12.28 35.77
N ALA A 157 -2.77 12.41 36.89
CA ALA A 157 -2.19 12.75 38.19
C ALA A 157 -1.19 11.70 38.71
N ARG A 158 -1.39 10.41 38.39
CA ARG A 158 -0.47 9.34 38.78
C ARG A 158 0.66 9.09 37.76
N GLY A 159 0.78 9.94 36.73
CA GLY A 159 1.81 9.80 35.68
C GLY A 159 1.50 8.74 34.61
N GLY A 160 0.23 8.40 34.42
CA GLY A 160 -0.22 7.56 33.30
C GLY A 160 -0.07 8.26 31.94
N SER A 161 -0.14 7.49 30.86
CA SER A 161 0.12 8.02 29.52
C SER A 161 -1.04 8.88 28.98
N ALA A 162 -0.73 9.83 28.09
CA ALA A 162 -1.75 10.60 27.38
C ALA A 162 -2.70 9.68 26.57
N THR A 163 -2.16 8.59 26.03
CA THR A 163 -2.94 7.58 25.29
C THR A 163 -3.98 6.88 26.18
N GLU A 164 -3.65 6.56 27.44
CA GLU A 164 -4.61 6.00 28.40
C GLU A 164 -5.71 7.02 28.75
N ALA A 165 -5.33 8.27 29.00
CA ALA A 165 -6.28 9.33 29.33
C ALA A 165 -7.19 9.69 28.13
N ALA A 166 -6.69 9.62 26.90
CA ALA A 166 -7.41 9.98 25.68
C ALA A 166 -8.72 9.18 25.50
N VAL A 167 -8.74 7.90 25.87
CA VAL A 167 -9.96 7.06 25.82
C VAL A 167 -11.09 7.67 26.63
N HIS A 168 -10.77 8.22 27.80
CA HIS A 168 -11.75 8.84 28.68
C HIS A 168 -12.10 10.27 28.26
N LEU A 169 -11.13 11.02 27.72
CA LEU A 169 -11.37 12.37 27.22
C LEU A 169 -12.23 12.38 25.96
N LEU A 170 -12.13 11.36 25.09
CA LEU A 170 -13.05 11.19 23.96
C LEU A 170 -14.51 11.12 24.40
N ALA A 171 -14.78 10.48 25.55
CA ALA A 171 -16.12 10.31 26.10
C ALA A 171 -16.61 11.48 26.96
N SER A 172 -15.74 12.42 27.35
CA SER A 172 -16.06 13.46 28.33
C SER A 172 -15.70 14.90 27.93
N ALA A 173 -14.88 15.11 26.91
CA ALA A 173 -14.44 16.44 26.51
C ALA A 173 -15.57 17.25 25.87
N GLU A 174 -15.71 18.49 26.33
CA GLU A 174 -16.68 19.46 25.84
C GLU A 174 -16.00 20.58 25.02
N ARG A 175 -16.82 21.39 24.34
CA ARG A 175 -16.31 22.46 23.49
C ARG A 175 -15.69 23.61 24.30
N GLY A 176 -14.39 23.79 24.13
CA GLY A 176 -13.55 24.78 24.81
C GLY A 176 -12.61 24.17 25.85
N ASP A 177 -12.59 22.84 25.99
CA ASP A 177 -11.74 22.12 26.94
C ASP A 177 -10.28 22.03 26.49
N GLU A 178 -9.49 23.02 26.91
CA GLU A 178 -8.08 23.18 26.51
C GLU A 178 -7.18 22.04 27.00
N GLU A 179 -7.43 21.54 28.21
CA GLU A 179 -6.67 20.41 28.76
C GLU A 179 -6.93 19.13 27.97
N ALA A 180 -8.19 18.84 27.65
CA ALA A 180 -8.52 17.67 26.85
C ALA A 180 -7.91 17.76 25.45
N ALA A 181 -7.96 18.92 24.81
CA ALA A 181 -7.39 19.12 23.48
C ALA A 181 -5.89 18.86 23.46
N ARG A 182 -5.16 19.38 24.46
CA ARG A 182 -3.72 19.15 24.61
C ARG A 182 -3.41 17.66 24.79
N VAL A 183 -4.11 16.97 25.69
CA VAL A 183 -3.87 15.54 25.97
C VAL A 183 -4.21 14.66 24.76
N LEU A 184 -5.29 14.97 24.03
CA LEU A 184 -5.62 14.27 22.78
C LEU A 184 -4.53 14.48 21.72
N GLY A 185 -4.01 15.69 21.58
CA GLY A 185 -2.89 15.99 20.68
C GLY A 185 -1.60 15.24 21.05
N GLU A 186 -1.27 15.17 22.34
CA GLU A 186 -0.12 14.40 22.85
C GLU A 186 -0.29 12.90 22.60
N ALA A 187 -1.49 12.36 22.84
CA ALA A 187 -1.81 10.96 22.55
C ALA A 187 -1.69 10.67 21.05
N ALA A 188 -2.19 11.57 20.19
CA ALA A 188 -2.06 11.46 18.74
C ALA A 188 -0.57 11.37 18.32
N ALA A 189 0.28 12.25 18.84
CA ALA A 189 1.71 12.24 18.56
C ALA A 189 2.41 10.95 19.03
N GLN A 190 2.05 10.41 20.20
CA GLN A 190 2.63 9.18 20.76
C GLN A 190 2.32 7.93 19.92
N ILE A 191 1.14 7.87 19.30
CA ILE A 191 0.70 6.68 18.55
C ILE A 191 0.85 6.82 17.03
N ALA A 192 1.23 7.99 16.52
CA ALA A 192 1.31 8.30 15.08
C ALA A 192 2.05 7.24 14.25
N GLY A 193 3.18 6.73 14.76
CA GLY A 193 3.98 5.71 14.06
C GLY A 193 3.39 4.29 14.09
N ARG A 194 2.46 3.97 15.00
CA ARG A 194 1.90 2.61 15.16
C ARG A 194 0.43 2.51 14.75
N ALA A 195 -0.31 3.59 14.91
CA ALA A 195 -1.74 3.70 14.66
C ALA A 195 -2.07 5.05 14.00
N PRO A 196 -1.57 5.31 12.78
CA PRO A 196 -1.66 6.62 12.13
C PRO A 196 -3.11 7.10 11.92
N LYS A 197 -4.02 6.18 11.56
CA LYS A 197 -5.45 6.51 11.41
C LYS A 197 -6.07 6.98 12.73
N THR A 198 -5.81 6.25 13.81
CA THR A 198 -6.28 6.61 15.15
C THR A 198 -5.62 7.90 15.64
N ALA A 199 -4.34 8.13 15.33
CA ALA A 199 -3.68 9.40 15.63
C ALA A 199 -4.37 10.58 14.93
N ALA A 200 -4.70 10.44 13.65
CA ALA A 200 -5.46 11.45 12.92
C ALA A 200 -6.84 11.68 13.54
N ASP A 201 -7.57 10.62 13.92
CA ASP A 201 -8.87 10.75 14.60
C ASP A 201 -8.78 11.51 15.93
N LEU A 202 -7.74 11.24 16.74
CA LEU A 202 -7.47 11.97 17.98
C LEU A 202 -7.16 13.44 17.72
N ALA A 203 -6.34 13.74 16.70
CA ALA A 203 -6.03 15.12 16.32
C ALA A 203 -7.25 15.86 15.80
N PHE A 204 -8.12 15.20 15.04
CA PHE A 204 -9.39 15.76 14.55
C PHE A 204 -10.32 16.05 15.73
N ARG A 205 -10.39 15.14 16.70
CA ARG A 205 -11.17 15.40 17.91
C ARG A 205 -10.62 16.60 18.68
N ALA A 206 -9.30 16.71 18.82
CA ALA A 206 -8.66 17.83 19.51
C ALA A 206 -9.05 19.18 18.87
N ILE A 207 -8.98 19.32 17.54
CA ILE A 207 -9.38 20.56 16.86
C ILE A 207 -10.89 20.83 16.93
N ASP A 208 -11.73 19.79 16.97
CA ASP A 208 -13.19 19.94 17.03
C ASP A 208 -13.69 20.44 18.39
N ILE A 209 -13.03 20.02 19.48
CA ILE A 209 -13.38 20.50 20.82
C ILE A 209 -12.84 21.91 21.08
N MET A 210 -11.80 22.35 20.39
CA MET A 210 -11.27 23.70 20.57
C MET A 210 -12.18 24.78 19.93
N ARG A 211 -12.07 26.01 20.44
CA ARG A 211 -12.67 27.21 19.82
C ARG A 211 -11.63 27.91 18.94
N PRO A 212 -12.02 28.37 17.74
CA PRO A 212 -11.16 29.26 16.95
C PRO A 212 -10.60 30.41 17.80
N GLY A 213 -9.28 30.60 17.76
CA GLY A 213 -8.59 31.63 18.54
C GLY A 213 -8.18 31.25 19.96
N GLN A 214 -8.48 30.02 20.44
CA GLN A 214 -7.87 29.52 21.67
C GLN A 214 -6.35 29.32 21.51
N PRO A 215 -5.57 29.49 22.61
CA PRO A 215 -4.15 29.14 22.60
C PRO A 215 -3.94 27.69 22.16
N GLY A 216 -2.95 27.45 21.30
CA GLY A 216 -2.65 26.09 20.80
C GLY A 216 -3.49 25.64 19.60
N PHE A 217 -4.53 26.39 19.18
CA PHE A 217 -5.44 25.96 18.11
C PHE A 217 -4.74 25.83 16.76
N THR A 218 -3.87 26.79 16.45
CA THR A 218 -3.09 26.81 15.21
C THR A 218 -2.10 25.66 15.16
N GLU A 219 -1.42 25.39 16.27
CA GLU A 219 -0.49 24.27 16.42
C GLU A 219 -1.21 22.92 16.26
N ALA A 220 -2.40 22.79 16.85
CA ALA A 220 -3.22 21.59 16.70
C ALA A 220 -3.68 21.37 15.24
N LEU A 221 -4.03 22.44 14.51
CA LEU A 221 -4.35 22.37 13.08
C LEU A 221 -3.15 21.87 12.25
N VAL A 222 -1.96 22.43 12.48
CA VAL A 222 -0.73 22.02 11.81
C VAL A 222 -0.47 20.52 12.02
N VAL A 223 -0.56 20.06 13.27
CA VAL A 223 -0.37 18.63 13.61
C VAL A 223 -1.43 17.76 12.93
N ALA A 224 -2.70 18.19 12.93
CA ALA A 224 -3.79 17.45 12.30
C ALA A 224 -3.59 17.29 10.78
N VAL A 225 -3.12 18.32 10.08
CA VAL A 225 -2.79 18.23 8.64
C VAL A 225 -1.71 17.19 8.39
N GLY A 226 -0.62 17.23 9.16
CA GLY A 226 0.49 16.28 9.02
C GLY A 226 0.09 14.83 9.30
N LEU A 227 -0.67 14.60 10.38
CA LEU A 227 -1.15 13.26 10.74
C LEU A 227 -2.17 12.71 9.74
N ALA A 228 -3.04 13.57 9.19
CA ALA A 228 -3.98 13.18 8.15
C ALA A 228 -3.26 12.72 6.88
N ALA A 229 -2.24 13.46 6.44
CA ALA A 229 -1.42 13.07 5.30
C ALA A 229 -0.68 11.74 5.56
N TRP A 230 -0.06 11.59 6.74
CA TRP A 230 0.61 10.35 7.14
C TRP A 230 -0.34 9.13 7.17
N ALA A 231 -1.58 9.35 7.60
CA ALA A 231 -2.65 8.34 7.61
C ALA A 231 -3.28 8.05 6.24
N SER A 232 -2.74 8.62 5.15
CA SER A 232 -3.29 8.52 3.78
C SER A 232 -4.71 9.10 3.65
N ARG A 233 -5.08 10.07 4.49
CA ARG A 233 -6.36 10.79 4.46
C ARG A 233 -6.19 12.15 3.78
N PHE A 234 -5.72 12.14 2.53
CA PHE A 234 -5.28 13.35 1.81
C PHE A 234 -6.40 14.38 1.63
N ALA A 235 -7.65 13.93 1.42
CA ALA A 235 -8.81 14.80 1.32
C ALA A 235 -9.07 15.56 2.63
N ASP A 236 -9.01 14.86 3.77
CA ASP A 236 -9.18 15.47 5.10
C ASP A 236 -8.04 16.45 5.39
N ALA A 237 -6.80 16.07 5.10
CA ALA A 237 -5.64 16.95 5.23
C ALA A 237 -5.82 18.25 4.43
N GLY A 238 -6.29 18.13 3.19
CA GLY A 238 -6.58 19.25 2.31
C GLY A 238 -7.68 20.17 2.85
N ALA A 239 -8.79 19.59 3.32
CA ALA A 239 -9.91 20.35 3.88
C ALA A 239 -9.52 21.11 5.16
N ILE A 240 -8.77 20.46 6.06
CA ILE A 240 -8.29 21.06 7.31
C ILE A 240 -7.32 22.19 7.01
N ALA A 241 -6.36 21.98 6.10
CA ALA A 241 -5.40 23.00 5.73
C ALA A 241 -6.08 24.22 5.07
N GLN A 242 -7.02 24.01 4.14
CA GLN A 242 -7.77 25.12 3.53
C GLN A 242 -8.57 25.92 4.55
N ARG A 243 -9.22 25.25 5.50
CA ARG A 243 -9.92 25.90 6.61
C ARG A 243 -8.95 26.73 7.47
N ALA A 244 -7.78 26.18 7.78
CA ALA A 244 -6.76 26.89 8.55
C ALA A 244 -6.27 28.15 7.83
N LEU A 245 -5.98 28.07 6.53
CA LEU A 245 -5.54 29.22 5.72
C LEU A 245 -6.60 30.32 5.63
N ALA A 246 -7.88 29.98 5.66
CA ALA A 246 -8.98 30.95 5.65
C ALA A 246 -9.12 31.75 6.96
N MET A 247 -8.47 31.34 8.05
CA MET A 247 -8.61 31.96 9.37
C MET A 247 -7.66 33.13 9.63
N GLY A 248 -6.69 33.38 8.73
CA GLY A 248 -5.67 34.41 8.92
C GLY A 248 -4.65 34.00 9.99
N LEU A 249 -3.69 33.16 9.60
CA LEU A 249 -2.62 32.68 10.46
C LEU A 249 -1.45 33.68 10.48
N ASP A 250 -0.55 33.57 11.45
CA ASP A 250 0.76 34.21 11.33
C ASP A 250 1.59 33.55 10.22
N SER A 251 2.63 34.24 9.75
CA SER A 251 3.43 33.81 8.60
C SER A 251 4.07 32.42 8.77
N GLU A 252 4.50 32.06 9.98
CA GLU A 252 5.18 30.78 10.23
C GLU A 252 4.18 29.61 10.27
N ALA A 253 3.05 29.81 10.92
CA ALA A 253 1.94 28.87 10.92
C ALA A 253 1.35 28.70 9.52
N GLU A 254 1.14 29.78 8.78
CA GLU A 254 0.66 29.74 7.39
C GLU A 254 1.61 28.92 6.52
N ALA A 255 2.92 29.21 6.58
CA ALA A 255 3.92 28.46 5.84
C ALA A 255 3.93 26.97 6.23
N THR A 256 3.75 26.64 7.50
CA THR A 256 3.73 25.24 7.95
C THR A 256 2.48 24.50 7.45
N VAL A 257 1.31 25.14 7.50
CA VAL A 257 0.06 24.58 6.95
C VAL A 257 0.15 24.39 5.44
N ARG A 258 0.69 25.38 4.71
CA ARG A 258 0.91 25.28 3.26
C ARG A 258 1.85 24.14 2.89
N LEU A 259 2.88 23.89 3.71
CA LEU A 259 3.80 22.78 3.48
C LEU A 259 3.09 21.43 3.63
N GLY A 260 2.33 21.24 4.73
CA GLY A 260 1.54 20.02 4.92
C GLY A 260 0.45 19.82 3.86
N LEU A 261 -0.17 20.91 3.38
CA LEU A 261 -1.08 20.87 2.24
C LEU A 261 -0.36 20.44 0.96
N ALA A 262 0.82 20.97 0.68
CA ALA A 262 1.61 20.57 -0.48
C ALA A 262 1.97 19.08 -0.42
N ASP A 263 2.38 18.57 0.74
CA ASP A 263 2.64 17.13 0.95
C ASP A 263 1.40 16.28 0.67
N ALA A 264 0.24 16.66 1.24
CA ALA A 264 -1.01 15.94 1.04
C ALA A 264 -1.48 15.98 -0.42
N LEU A 265 -1.33 17.13 -1.10
CA LEU A 265 -1.65 17.27 -2.52
C LEU A 265 -0.71 16.43 -3.39
N MET A 266 0.58 16.35 -3.05
CA MET A 266 1.54 15.50 -3.76
C MET A 266 1.19 14.02 -3.65
N LEU A 267 0.98 13.54 -2.42
CA LEU A 267 0.64 12.14 -2.14
C LEU A 267 -0.79 11.78 -2.58
N GLY A 268 -1.67 12.77 -2.75
CA GLY A 268 -3.02 12.61 -3.28
C GLY A 268 -3.14 12.79 -4.80
N GLY A 269 -2.01 12.84 -5.53
CA GLY A 269 -1.99 12.94 -6.99
C GLY A 269 -2.29 14.33 -7.58
N ARG A 270 -2.49 15.37 -6.75
CA ARG A 270 -2.82 16.75 -7.16
C ARG A 270 -1.56 17.61 -7.33
N ARG A 271 -0.61 17.11 -8.13
CA ARG A 271 0.73 17.70 -8.34
C ARG A 271 0.73 19.18 -8.73
N ARG A 272 -0.13 19.60 -9.67
CA ARG A 272 -0.18 21.00 -10.13
C ARG A 272 -0.54 21.96 -9.00
N GLU A 273 -1.43 21.55 -8.11
CA GLU A 273 -1.82 22.36 -6.96
C GLU A 273 -0.73 22.38 -5.90
N ALA A 274 -0.04 21.27 -5.68
CA ALA A 274 1.15 21.25 -4.81
C ALA A 274 2.24 22.23 -5.32
N ILE A 275 2.53 22.23 -6.63
CA ILE A 275 3.45 23.19 -7.26
C ILE A 275 2.99 24.63 -7.00
N ALA A 276 1.69 24.90 -7.16
CA ALA A 276 1.14 26.23 -6.90
C ALA A 276 1.30 26.65 -5.43
N GLN A 277 1.06 25.74 -4.47
CA GLN A 277 1.28 26.03 -3.05
C GLN A 277 2.75 26.29 -2.72
N CYS A 278 3.68 25.48 -3.25
CA CYS A 278 5.11 25.70 -3.04
C CYS A 278 5.58 27.02 -3.65
N ARG A 279 5.14 27.36 -4.88
CA ARG A 279 5.49 28.63 -5.52
C ARG A 279 4.93 29.84 -4.77
N ALA A 280 3.69 29.76 -4.31
CA ALA A 280 3.08 30.82 -3.51
C ALA A 280 3.87 31.06 -2.22
N ALA A 281 4.20 30.01 -1.46
CA ALA A 281 4.99 30.15 -0.24
C ALA A 281 6.40 30.70 -0.52
N LEU A 282 7.07 30.25 -1.59
CA LEU A 282 8.43 30.71 -1.91
C LEU A 282 8.52 32.16 -2.37
N ALA A 283 7.40 32.75 -2.82
CA ALA A 283 7.30 34.15 -3.21
C ALA A 283 7.21 35.10 -2.00
N GLU A 284 6.76 34.61 -0.84
CA GLU A 284 6.72 35.39 0.40
C GLU A 284 8.13 35.56 0.99
N ALA A 285 8.45 36.79 1.40
CA ALA A 285 9.80 37.16 1.82
C ALA A 285 10.16 36.70 3.25
N ASP A 286 9.16 36.36 4.05
CA ASP A 286 9.27 36.09 5.49
C ASP A 286 9.23 34.60 5.86
N VAL A 287 9.17 33.69 4.87
CA VAL A 287 9.18 32.24 5.14
C VAL A 287 10.50 31.83 5.81
N PRO A 288 10.44 31.19 7.00
CA PRO A 288 11.64 30.72 7.70
C PRO A 288 12.52 29.81 6.82
N SER A 289 13.85 29.95 6.90
CA SER A 289 14.81 29.18 6.08
C SER A 289 14.57 27.68 6.14
N ARG A 290 14.24 27.14 7.33
CA ARG A 290 13.91 25.72 7.54
C ARG A 290 12.73 25.25 6.68
N LEU A 291 11.69 26.08 6.54
CA LEU A 291 10.51 25.78 5.75
C LEU A 291 10.77 26.05 4.27
N ARG A 292 11.55 27.10 3.96
CA ARG A 292 11.96 27.43 2.59
C ARG A 292 12.68 26.27 1.92
N GLY A 293 13.61 25.61 2.61
CA GLY A 293 14.29 24.41 2.12
C GLY A 293 13.30 23.28 1.78
N ARG A 294 12.34 22.99 2.67
CA ARG A 294 11.32 21.97 2.44
C ARG A 294 10.38 22.30 1.27
N PHE A 295 9.97 23.55 1.11
CA PHE A 295 9.20 23.99 -0.07
C PHE A 295 9.99 23.83 -1.37
N LEU A 296 11.29 24.17 -1.37
CA LEU A 296 12.15 23.97 -2.54
C LEU A 296 12.28 22.48 -2.88
N HIS A 297 12.45 21.61 -1.87
CA HIS A 297 12.46 20.17 -2.06
C HIS A 297 11.16 19.64 -2.66
N ASN A 298 9.99 20.00 -2.10
CA ASN A 298 8.70 19.55 -2.61
C ASN A 298 8.43 20.05 -4.03
N LEU A 299 8.77 21.31 -4.31
CA LEU A 299 8.69 21.86 -5.66
C LEU A 299 9.60 21.08 -6.62
N ALA A 300 10.84 20.81 -6.23
CA ALA A 300 11.78 20.06 -7.04
C ALA A 300 11.27 18.65 -7.37
N PHE A 301 10.75 17.94 -6.37
CA PHE A 301 10.17 16.62 -6.56
C PHE A 301 8.96 16.64 -7.50
N ALA A 302 8.06 17.61 -7.33
CA ALA A 302 6.90 17.77 -8.20
C ALA A 302 7.29 18.06 -9.66
N LEU A 303 8.26 18.95 -9.88
CA LEU A 303 8.80 19.28 -11.20
C LEU A 303 9.48 18.07 -11.84
N ALA A 304 10.24 17.29 -11.05
CA ALA A 304 10.90 16.08 -11.53
C ALA A 304 9.87 15.05 -12.04
N MET A 305 8.77 14.84 -11.30
CA MET A 305 7.69 13.94 -11.72
C MET A 305 6.94 14.43 -12.97
N ASP A 306 6.85 15.74 -13.21
CA ASP A 306 6.24 16.33 -14.43
C ASP A 306 7.22 16.38 -15.63
N GLY A 307 8.45 15.89 -15.44
CA GLY A 307 9.51 15.83 -16.45
C GLY A 307 10.26 17.14 -16.67
N GLU A 308 10.05 18.15 -15.82
CA GLU A 308 10.80 19.42 -15.82
C GLU A 308 12.14 19.28 -15.10
N VAL A 309 12.99 18.37 -15.59
CA VAL A 309 14.19 17.90 -14.87
C VAL A 309 15.21 19.02 -14.62
N ALA A 310 15.37 19.98 -15.54
CA ALA A 310 16.28 21.12 -15.33
C ALA A 310 15.82 22.00 -14.17
N ALA A 311 14.54 22.38 -14.16
CA ALA A 311 13.96 23.19 -13.09
C ALA A 311 13.96 22.44 -11.74
N ALA A 312 13.72 21.13 -11.76
CA ALA A 312 13.85 20.28 -10.58
C ALA A 312 15.28 20.26 -10.02
N THR A 313 16.29 20.14 -10.89
CA THR A 313 17.71 20.17 -10.49
C THR A 313 18.06 21.48 -9.79
N ASP A 314 17.64 22.61 -10.39
CA ASP A 314 17.88 23.93 -9.82
C ASP A 314 17.21 24.10 -8.45
N ALA A 315 15.96 23.62 -8.32
CA ALA A 315 15.22 23.66 -7.06
C ALA A 315 15.83 22.75 -5.98
N TYR A 316 16.31 21.54 -6.32
CA TYR A 316 17.05 20.68 -5.38
C TYR A 316 18.35 21.35 -4.92
N ASN A 317 19.13 21.91 -5.84
CA ASN A 317 20.35 22.62 -5.50
C ASN A 317 20.09 23.85 -4.62
N ALA A 318 19.00 24.57 -4.87
CA ALA A 318 18.57 25.68 -4.02
C ALA A 318 18.15 25.19 -2.62
N SER A 319 17.43 24.07 -2.52
CA SER A 319 17.07 23.45 -1.25
C SER A 319 18.31 23.08 -0.43
N VAL A 320 19.29 22.41 -1.05
CA VAL A 320 20.55 22.01 -0.40
C VAL A 320 21.34 23.22 0.11
N LYS A 321 21.33 24.34 -0.62
CA LYS A 321 22.00 25.59 -0.18
C LYS A 321 21.34 26.24 1.04
N VAL A 322 20.02 26.08 1.18
CA VAL A 322 19.25 26.62 2.31
C VAL A 322 19.30 25.68 3.53
N ALA A 323 19.45 24.38 3.30
CA ALA A 323 19.58 23.39 4.35
C ALA A 323 20.84 23.66 5.18
N GLY A 324 20.69 23.67 6.50
CA GLY A 324 21.83 23.70 7.42
C GLY A 324 22.62 22.38 7.36
N PRO A 325 23.90 22.37 7.77
CA PRO A 325 24.72 21.16 7.75
C PRO A 325 24.15 20.03 8.64
N ASP A 326 23.34 20.39 9.64
CA ASP A 326 22.72 19.45 10.57
C ASP A 326 21.33 18.95 10.13
N ASP A 327 20.76 19.45 9.02
CA ASP A 327 19.45 19.02 8.50
C ASP A 327 19.59 17.75 7.62
N SER A 328 20.08 16.67 8.23
CA SER A 328 20.27 15.36 7.59
C SER A 328 19.00 14.90 6.82
N PRO A 329 17.78 15.01 7.37
CA PRO A 329 16.58 14.53 6.69
C PRO A 329 16.28 15.27 5.38
N LEU A 330 16.40 16.61 5.35
CA LEU A 330 16.19 17.38 4.13
C LEU A 330 17.29 17.12 3.09
N LEU A 331 18.54 17.02 3.54
CA LEU A 331 19.67 16.74 2.67
C LEU A 331 19.57 15.35 2.03
N LEU A 332 19.13 14.34 2.80
CA LEU A 332 18.87 12.99 2.29
C LEU A 332 17.73 13.01 1.28
N ALA A 333 16.61 13.67 1.59
CA ALA A 333 15.48 13.78 0.67
C ALA A 333 15.89 14.44 -0.66
N CYS A 334 16.69 15.51 -0.63
CA CYS A 334 17.22 16.14 -1.84
C CYS A 334 18.14 15.20 -2.63
N ARG A 335 18.98 14.41 -1.96
CA ARG A 335 19.85 13.41 -2.62
C ARG A 335 19.06 12.29 -3.30
N ILE A 336 17.98 11.81 -2.68
CA ILE A 336 17.05 10.83 -3.31
C ILE A 336 16.46 11.44 -4.59
N GLY A 337 16.00 12.68 -4.52
CA GLY A 337 15.48 13.41 -5.67
C GLY A 337 16.50 13.64 -6.80
N LEU A 338 17.75 13.94 -6.45
CA LEU A 338 18.84 14.06 -7.41
C LEU A 338 19.22 12.72 -8.04
N ALA A 339 19.16 11.62 -7.27
CA ALA A 339 19.31 10.27 -7.82
C ALA A 339 18.20 9.98 -8.85
N PHE A 340 16.96 10.42 -8.57
CA PHE A 340 15.85 10.33 -9.52
C PHE A 340 16.15 11.06 -10.82
N VAL A 341 16.53 12.33 -10.69
CA VAL A 341 16.90 13.18 -11.82
C VAL A 341 18.02 12.55 -12.64
N ALA A 342 19.09 12.07 -12.01
CA ALA A 342 20.22 11.45 -12.71
C ALA A 342 19.78 10.22 -13.52
N GLY A 343 19.00 9.31 -12.92
CA GLY A 343 18.50 8.13 -13.61
C GLY A 343 17.56 8.49 -14.77
N SER A 344 16.64 9.45 -14.58
CA SER A 344 15.74 9.93 -15.64
C SER A 344 16.49 10.57 -16.81
N GLN A 345 17.68 11.14 -16.59
CA GLN A 345 18.51 11.70 -17.67
C GLN A 345 19.45 10.67 -18.31
N GLY A 346 19.30 9.39 -17.96
CA GLY A 346 20.15 8.32 -18.47
C GLY A 346 21.56 8.32 -17.88
N ARG A 347 21.81 9.01 -16.76
CA ARG A 347 23.08 8.92 -16.02
C ARG A 347 22.97 7.82 -14.96
N LEU A 348 22.84 6.57 -15.41
CA LEU A 348 22.46 5.45 -14.55
C LEU A 348 23.53 5.15 -13.48
N SER A 349 24.81 5.15 -13.87
CA SER A 349 25.93 4.97 -12.94
C SER A 349 25.99 6.05 -11.85
N GLU A 350 25.68 7.31 -12.17
CA GLU A 350 25.57 8.40 -11.18
C GLU A 350 24.35 8.21 -10.27
N GLY A 351 23.19 7.88 -10.85
CA GLY A 351 21.97 7.59 -10.10
C GLY A 351 22.15 6.43 -9.13
N LEU A 352 22.91 5.39 -9.52
CA LEU A 352 23.23 4.26 -8.69
C LEU A 352 24.12 4.66 -7.52
N ALA A 353 25.21 5.40 -7.77
CA ALA A 353 26.12 5.86 -6.72
C ALA A 353 25.39 6.74 -5.68
N LEU A 354 24.55 7.68 -6.15
CA LEU A 354 23.71 8.50 -5.28
C LEU A 354 22.71 7.64 -4.48
N GLY A 355 22.12 6.61 -5.10
CA GLY A 355 21.22 5.69 -4.44
C GLY A 355 21.90 4.88 -3.33
N GLU A 356 23.09 4.33 -3.60
CA GLU A 356 23.91 3.62 -2.60
C GLU A 356 24.29 4.54 -1.42
N ASP A 357 24.65 5.79 -1.70
CA ASP A 357 24.92 6.80 -0.68
C ASP A 357 23.68 7.13 0.17
N CYS A 358 22.50 7.20 -0.45
CA CYS A 358 21.24 7.42 0.24
C CYS A 358 20.89 6.24 1.15
N MET A 359 21.06 5.01 0.68
CA MET A 359 20.84 3.79 1.47
C MET A 359 21.75 3.78 2.70
N ARG A 360 23.06 4.00 2.52
CA ARG A 360 24.02 4.10 3.64
C ARG A 360 23.66 5.20 4.63
N SER A 361 23.26 6.37 4.12
CA SER A 361 22.89 7.51 4.97
C SER A 361 21.62 7.21 5.78
N ALA A 362 20.61 6.57 5.18
CA ALA A 362 19.37 6.20 5.86
C ALA A 362 19.61 5.13 6.94
N GLU A 363 20.47 4.15 6.68
CA GLU A 363 20.85 3.11 7.66
C GLU A 363 21.63 3.68 8.84
N ALA A 364 22.54 4.63 8.60
CA ALA A 364 23.31 5.30 9.65
C ALA A 364 22.48 6.36 10.42
N GLY A 365 21.37 6.82 9.81
CA GLY A 365 20.50 7.86 10.33
C GLY A 365 19.49 7.39 11.37
N GLY A 366 18.65 8.32 11.81
CA GLY A 366 17.53 8.05 12.73
C GLY A 366 16.25 7.60 12.01
N PRO A 367 15.16 7.33 12.76
CA PRO A 367 13.85 7.01 12.18
C PRO A 367 13.34 8.03 11.15
N GLU A 368 13.68 9.32 11.29
CA GLU A 368 13.28 10.37 10.34
C GLU A 368 13.94 10.23 8.96
N ASP A 369 15.19 9.75 8.90
CA ASP A 369 15.91 9.51 7.65
C ASP A 369 15.34 8.26 6.95
N ARG A 370 15.02 7.23 7.75
CA ARG A 370 14.37 5.99 7.30
C ARG A 370 12.98 6.22 6.69
N GLN A 371 12.22 7.19 7.19
CA GLN A 371 10.91 7.59 6.64
C GLN A 371 10.96 8.21 5.23
N ARG A 372 12.14 8.44 4.64
CA ARG A 372 12.30 8.96 3.27
C ARG A 372 12.27 7.88 2.19
N PHE A 373 12.36 6.61 2.58
CA PHE A 373 12.26 5.44 1.71
C PHE A 373 13.12 5.51 0.43
N PRO A 374 14.46 5.72 0.53
CA PRO A 374 15.35 5.73 -0.63
C PRO A 374 15.28 4.46 -1.49
N GLN A 375 14.85 3.34 -0.90
CA GLN A 375 14.71 2.04 -1.54
C GLN A 375 13.85 2.09 -2.80
N ALA A 376 12.77 2.87 -2.79
CA ALA A 376 11.81 2.94 -3.90
C ALA A 376 12.51 3.31 -5.21
N TRP A 377 13.37 4.34 -5.16
CA TRP A 377 14.10 4.78 -6.32
C TRP A 377 15.36 3.95 -6.59
N TYR A 378 16.10 3.59 -5.53
CA TYR A 378 17.30 2.78 -5.65
C TYR A 378 17.04 1.44 -6.35
N ALA A 379 15.95 0.75 -5.98
CA ALA A 379 15.52 -0.48 -6.64
C ALA A 379 15.21 -0.26 -8.12
N ARG A 380 14.64 0.89 -8.51
CA ARG A 380 14.35 1.19 -9.91
C ARG A 380 15.63 1.34 -10.73
N VAL A 381 16.66 2.01 -10.21
CA VAL A 381 17.95 2.14 -10.90
C VAL A 381 18.63 0.77 -11.04
N LEU A 382 18.64 -0.04 -9.98
CA LEU A 382 19.16 -1.42 -10.02
C LEU A 382 18.48 -2.26 -11.12
N SER A 383 17.14 -2.19 -11.22
CA SER A 383 16.34 -2.88 -12.24
C SER A 383 16.71 -2.46 -13.67
N VAL A 384 16.90 -1.17 -13.92
CA VAL A 384 17.34 -0.66 -15.23
C VAL A 384 18.75 -1.14 -15.56
N MET A 385 19.63 -1.22 -14.56
CA MET A 385 21.01 -1.69 -14.71
C MET A 385 21.15 -3.23 -14.72
N ASP A 386 20.05 -3.97 -14.87
CA ASP A 386 20.02 -5.44 -14.92
C ASP A 386 20.53 -6.15 -13.62
N ARG A 387 20.56 -5.45 -12.47
CA ARG A 387 21.00 -5.98 -11.14
C ARG A 387 19.86 -6.64 -10.35
N VAL A 388 19.18 -7.60 -10.97
CA VAL A 388 17.89 -8.18 -10.50
C VAL A 388 17.97 -8.85 -9.12
N ASP A 389 19.05 -9.57 -8.86
CA ASP A 389 19.21 -10.31 -7.59
C ASP A 389 19.21 -9.38 -6.36
N GLU A 390 19.63 -8.13 -6.55
CA GLU A 390 19.65 -7.11 -5.49
C GLU A 390 18.30 -6.40 -5.33
N VAL A 391 17.54 -6.27 -6.41
CA VAL A 391 16.22 -5.60 -6.41
C VAL A 391 15.26 -6.28 -5.44
N ASP A 392 15.20 -7.62 -5.45
CA ASP A 392 14.32 -8.38 -4.56
C ASP A 392 14.67 -8.16 -3.07
N GLN A 393 15.96 -8.04 -2.73
CA GLN A 393 16.40 -7.77 -1.36
C GLN A 393 16.03 -6.36 -0.91
N VAL A 394 16.20 -5.36 -1.79
CA VAL A 394 15.85 -3.97 -1.52
C VAL A 394 14.34 -3.82 -1.27
N PHE A 395 13.49 -4.44 -2.10
CA PHE A 395 12.04 -4.39 -1.88
C PHE A 395 11.59 -5.16 -0.63
N ALA A 396 12.24 -6.26 -0.26
CA ALA A 396 11.95 -6.97 0.98
C ALA A 396 12.24 -6.08 2.21
N GLY A 397 13.40 -5.41 2.24
CA GLY A 397 13.76 -4.46 3.29
C GLY A 397 12.83 -3.24 3.33
N TYR A 398 12.49 -2.68 2.16
CA TYR A 398 11.54 -1.56 2.05
C TYR A 398 10.19 -1.94 2.67
N ARG A 399 9.63 -3.10 2.31
CA ARG A 399 8.33 -3.53 2.83
C ARG A 399 8.35 -3.64 4.36
N GLN A 400 9.37 -4.29 4.92
CA GLN A 400 9.52 -4.43 6.36
C GLN A 400 9.55 -3.06 7.04
N GLU A 401 10.36 -2.14 6.52
CA GLU A 401 10.48 -0.80 7.10
C GLU A 401 9.20 0.02 7.02
N ALA A 402 8.49 -0.05 5.89
CA ALA A 402 7.20 0.63 5.73
C ALA A 402 6.12 0.06 6.68
N GLU A 403 6.12 -1.26 6.94
CA GLU A 403 5.25 -1.89 7.94
C GLU A 403 5.62 -1.46 9.37
N GLU A 404 6.91 -1.44 9.71
CA GLU A 404 7.41 -1.03 11.03
C GLU A 404 7.06 0.43 11.36
N LEU A 405 7.10 1.31 10.35
CA LEU A 405 6.79 2.73 10.48
C LEU A 405 5.29 3.05 10.33
N GLY A 406 4.46 2.07 9.98
CA GLY A 406 3.03 2.26 9.73
C GLY A 406 2.74 3.14 8.49
N ALA A 407 3.69 3.24 7.55
CA ALA A 407 3.60 4.09 6.37
C ALA A 407 2.91 3.36 5.21
N ALA A 408 1.57 3.29 5.25
CA ALA A 408 0.81 2.49 4.30
C ALA A 408 0.94 2.96 2.82
N TRP A 409 1.07 4.27 2.59
CA TRP A 409 1.36 4.82 1.25
C TRP A 409 2.71 4.33 0.69
N ALA A 410 3.70 4.11 1.56
CA ALA A 410 5.01 3.59 1.14
C ALA A 410 4.93 2.10 0.77
N LEU A 411 4.03 1.33 1.40
CA LEU A 411 3.76 -0.05 0.99
C LEU A 411 3.19 -0.12 -0.42
N GLU A 412 2.34 0.84 -0.79
CA GLU A 412 1.81 0.95 -2.15
C GLU A 412 2.95 1.17 -3.15
N PHE A 413 3.84 2.14 -2.91
CA PHE A 413 4.99 2.39 -3.80
C PHE A 413 5.95 1.19 -3.90
N CYS A 414 6.20 0.50 -2.79
CA CYS A 414 6.96 -0.75 -2.80
C CYS A 414 6.30 -1.80 -3.69
N GLN A 415 5.00 -2.01 -3.52
CA GLN A 415 4.22 -3.02 -4.23
C GLN A 415 4.13 -2.71 -5.73
N ARG A 416 3.95 -1.44 -6.10
CA ARG A 416 4.01 -0.94 -7.47
C ARG A 416 5.36 -1.22 -8.12
N GLY A 417 6.46 -0.99 -7.39
CA GLY A 417 7.82 -1.28 -7.86
C GLY A 417 8.04 -2.77 -8.15
N VAL A 418 7.58 -3.65 -7.24
CA VAL A 418 7.66 -5.11 -7.44
C VAL A 418 6.84 -5.56 -8.65
N CYS A 419 5.63 -5.04 -8.81
CA CYS A 419 4.76 -5.30 -9.96
C CYS A 419 5.48 -5.00 -11.30
N VAL A 420 6.06 -3.81 -11.40
CA VAL A 420 6.84 -3.39 -12.58
C VAL A 420 8.05 -4.29 -12.80
N GLU A 421 8.79 -4.62 -11.75
CA GLU A 421 9.97 -5.49 -11.84
C GLU A 421 9.61 -6.87 -12.40
N ARG A 422 8.54 -7.49 -11.91
CA ARG A 422 8.08 -8.80 -12.42
C ARG A 422 7.67 -8.71 -13.89
N MET A 423 7.03 -7.63 -14.31
CA MET A 423 6.66 -7.40 -15.71
C MET A 423 7.90 -7.29 -16.60
N VAL A 424 8.87 -6.47 -16.20
CA VAL A 424 10.12 -6.25 -16.94
C VAL A 424 10.93 -7.53 -17.08
N MET A 425 10.97 -8.35 -16.01
CA MET A 425 11.63 -9.64 -16.02
C MET A 425 10.80 -10.74 -16.69
N GLY A 426 9.67 -10.41 -17.32
CA GLY A 426 8.84 -11.35 -18.07
C GLY A 426 8.15 -12.41 -17.22
N ARG A 427 8.09 -12.24 -15.90
CA ARG A 427 7.38 -13.14 -14.98
C ARG A 427 5.89 -12.79 -14.96
N LEU A 428 5.20 -13.07 -16.07
CA LEU A 428 3.82 -12.58 -16.31
C LEU A 428 2.81 -13.00 -15.22
N ASP A 429 2.93 -14.23 -14.69
CA ASP A 429 2.06 -14.72 -13.61
C ASP A 429 2.26 -13.95 -12.29
N ASP A 430 3.52 -13.71 -11.93
CA ASP A 430 3.88 -12.94 -10.74
C ASP A 430 3.48 -11.47 -10.95
N ALA A 431 3.76 -10.89 -12.12
CA ALA A 431 3.39 -9.51 -12.44
C ALA A 431 1.89 -9.25 -12.29
N ALA A 432 1.04 -10.14 -12.81
CA ALA A 432 -0.40 -10.03 -12.63
C ALA A 432 -0.83 -10.13 -11.16
N THR A 433 -0.26 -11.09 -10.42
CA THR A 433 -0.58 -11.26 -8.99
C THR A 433 -0.19 -10.01 -8.19
N GLU A 434 1.01 -9.48 -8.41
CA GLU A 434 1.52 -8.32 -7.68
C GLU A 434 0.76 -7.04 -8.07
N ALA A 435 0.31 -6.92 -9.33
CA ALA A 435 -0.55 -5.82 -9.78
C ALA A 435 -1.94 -5.86 -9.13
N GLU A 436 -2.56 -7.04 -9.01
CA GLU A 436 -3.84 -7.20 -8.33
C GLU A 436 -3.73 -6.92 -6.82
N ALA A 437 -2.65 -7.37 -6.18
CA ALA A 437 -2.36 -7.04 -4.79
C ALA A 437 -2.15 -5.53 -4.60
N ASN A 438 -1.49 -4.86 -5.56
CA ASN A 438 -1.33 -3.41 -5.55
C ASN A 438 -2.69 -2.69 -5.67
N LEU A 439 -3.59 -3.14 -6.55
CA LEU A 439 -4.93 -2.57 -6.69
C LEU A 439 -5.78 -2.76 -5.41
N ALA A 440 -5.68 -3.90 -4.74
CA ALA A 440 -6.36 -4.11 -3.45
C ALA A 440 -5.85 -3.16 -2.36
N LEU A 441 -4.55 -2.87 -2.36
CA LEU A 441 -3.96 -1.88 -1.46
C LEU A 441 -4.39 -0.45 -1.81
N ILE A 442 -4.42 -0.10 -3.10
CA ILE A 442 -4.93 1.18 -3.60
C ILE A 442 -6.38 1.40 -3.16
N GLU A 443 -7.23 0.38 -3.28
CA GLU A 443 -8.63 0.43 -2.83
C GLU A 443 -8.72 0.65 -1.32
N ALA A 444 -7.93 -0.08 -0.52
CA ALA A 444 -7.91 0.05 0.94
C ALA A 444 -7.40 1.42 1.44
N LEU A 445 -6.62 2.12 0.63
CA LEU A 445 -6.02 3.43 0.94
C LEU A 445 -6.72 4.60 0.22
N ASP A 446 -7.69 4.33 -0.65
CA ASP A 446 -8.33 5.32 -1.53
C ASP A 446 -7.31 6.09 -2.41
N MET A 447 -6.28 5.41 -2.89
CA MET A 447 -5.18 5.97 -3.70
C MET A 447 -5.38 5.75 -5.21
N TRP A 448 -6.63 5.82 -5.71
CA TRP A 448 -6.97 5.44 -7.08
C TRP A 448 -6.23 6.22 -8.18
N HIS A 449 -5.67 7.39 -7.85
CA HIS A 449 -4.86 8.21 -8.76
C HIS A 449 -3.52 7.54 -9.15
N ASP A 450 -3.04 6.54 -8.41
CA ASP A 450 -1.83 5.74 -8.71
C ASP A 450 -2.15 4.39 -9.38
N SER A 451 -3.39 4.19 -9.85
CA SER A 451 -3.83 2.90 -10.43
C SER A 451 -3.38 2.65 -11.87
N ASP A 452 -2.78 3.63 -12.53
CA ASP A 452 -2.33 3.57 -13.93
C ASP A 452 -1.31 2.45 -14.18
N VAL A 453 -0.29 2.35 -13.33
CA VAL A 453 0.77 1.32 -13.44
C VAL A 453 0.22 -0.10 -13.29
N PRO A 454 -0.48 -0.48 -12.19
CA PRO A 454 -0.97 -1.84 -12.05
C PRO A 454 -2.02 -2.22 -13.11
N PHE A 455 -2.89 -1.29 -13.53
CA PHE A 455 -3.80 -1.56 -14.66
C PHE A 455 -3.04 -1.72 -15.99
N GLY A 456 -2.01 -0.91 -16.23
CA GLY A 456 -1.14 -1.04 -17.39
C GLY A 456 -0.42 -2.39 -17.43
N VAL A 457 0.15 -2.83 -16.30
CA VAL A 457 0.79 -4.15 -16.20
C VAL A 457 -0.22 -5.28 -16.45
N LEU A 458 -1.40 -5.24 -15.85
CA LEU A 458 -2.45 -6.23 -16.11
C LEU A 458 -2.88 -6.25 -17.59
N GLY A 459 -3.01 -5.07 -18.21
CA GLY A 459 -3.30 -4.94 -19.63
C GLY A 459 -2.21 -5.57 -20.52
N LEU A 460 -0.94 -5.28 -20.25
CA LEU A 460 0.19 -5.88 -20.98
C LEU A 460 0.25 -7.39 -20.81
N VAL A 461 0.08 -7.90 -19.58
CA VAL A 461 0.02 -9.35 -19.31
C VAL A 461 -1.12 -10.00 -20.08
N ALA A 462 -2.30 -9.40 -20.07
CA ALA A 462 -3.47 -9.90 -20.80
C ALA A 462 -3.22 -9.93 -22.32
N VAL A 463 -2.59 -8.89 -22.88
CA VAL A 463 -2.20 -8.88 -24.30
C VAL A 463 -1.20 -9.99 -24.61
N HIS A 464 -0.16 -10.19 -23.79
CA HIS A 464 0.79 -11.29 -23.96
C HIS A 464 0.12 -12.67 -23.90
N ARG A 465 -0.89 -12.83 -23.05
CA ARG A 465 -1.70 -14.06 -22.91
C ARG A 465 -2.79 -14.22 -23.98
N ASN A 466 -2.86 -13.32 -24.95
CA ASN A 466 -3.90 -13.29 -25.99
C ASN A 466 -5.32 -13.15 -25.44
N ASP A 467 -5.48 -12.60 -24.24
CA ASP A 467 -6.77 -12.29 -23.62
C ASP A 467 -7.09 -10.80 -23.80
N LEU A 468 -7.47 -10.45 -25.04
CA LEU A 468 -7.76 -9.06 -25.40
C LEU A 468 -9.01 -8.52 -24.72
N GLU A 469 -9.92 -9.39 -24.28
CA GLU A 469 -11.11 -8.99 -23.52
C GLU A 469 -10.74 -8.58 -22.09
N ALA A 470 -9.92 -9.38 -21.39
CA ALA A 470 -9.37 -8.98 -20.10
C ALA A 470 -8.56 -7.67 -20.21
N ALA A 471 -7.74 -7.53 -21.25
CA ALA A 471 -7.01 -6.28 -21.50
C ALA A 471 -7.96 -5.07 -21.61
N ARG A 472 -9.02 -5.18 -22.43
CA ARG A 472 -10.06 -4.13 -22.54
C ARG A 472 -10.73 -3.84 -21.20
N ASN A 473 -11.05 -4.85 -20.42
CA ASN A 473 -11.70 -4.68 -19.12
C ASN A 473 -10.80 -3.95 -18.11
N HIS A 474 -9.52 -4.28 -18.03
CA HIS A 474 -8.57 -3.57 -17.16
C HIS A 474 -8.42 -2.11 -17.58
N LEU A 475 -8.25 -1.85 -18.88
CA LEU A 475 -8.11 -0.50 -19.42
C LEU A 475 -9.38 0.34 -19.21
N ALA A 476 -10.57 -0.24 -19.41
CA ALA A 476 -11.84 0.43 -19.16
C ALA A 476 -12.08 0.73 -17.68
N ARG A 477 -11.56 -0.11 -16.77
CA ARG A 477 -11.58 0.18 -15.33
C ARG A 477 -10.65 1.34 -14.98
N ALA A 478 -9.45 1.36 -15.55
CA ALA A 478 -8.50 2.47 -15.35
C ALA A 478 -9.09 3.82 -15.76
N SER A 479 -9.84 3.89 -16.87
CA SER A 479 -10.50 5.11 -17.35
C SER A 479 -11.56 5.70 -16.41
N ARG A 480 -11.94 5.00 -15.32
CA ARG A 480 -12.87 5.52 -14.31
C ARG A 480 -12.21 6.45 -13.31
N TYR A 481 -10.87 6.43 -13.25
CA TYR A 481 -10.10 7.17 -12.27
C TYR A 481 -9.25 8.22 -12.98
N GLU A 482 -9.13 9.39 -12.36
CA GLU A 482 -8.24 10.43 -12.85
C GLU A 482 -6.81 10.10 -12.39
N PRO A 483 -5.86 9.88 -13.31
CA PRO A 483 -4.49 9.56 -12.94
C PRO A 483 -3.80 10.78 -12.33
N GLY A 484 -2.96 10.57 -11.32
CA GLY A 484 -2.17 11.63 -10.70
C GLY A 484 -1.16 12.28 -11.67
N TYR A 485 -0.92 11.69 -12.85
CA TYR A 485 -0.01 12.09 -13.93
C TYR A 485 1.47 12.24 -13.53
N ALA A 486 2.26 11.17 -13.65
CA ALA A 486 3.72 11.18 -13.48
C ALA A 486 4.42 10.96 -14.83
N ARG A 487 4.62 12.03 -15.60
CA ARG A 487 5.10 11.99 -17.00
C ARG A 487 6.52 11.48 -17.17
N ALA A 488 7.34 11.67 -16.14
CA ALA A 488 8.75 11.26 -16.15
C ALA A 488 8.93 9.75 -15.85
N LEU A 489 7.86 8.98 -15.68
CA LEU A 489 7.87 7.54 -15.45
C LEU A 489 7.27 6.79 -16.65
N PRO A 490 7.75 5.56 -16.95
CA PRO A 490 7.26 4.76 -18.06
C PRO A 490 5.73 4.62 -18.12
N PRO A 491 5.08 4.93 -19.26
CA PRO A 491 3.63 5.04 -19.35
C PRO A 491 2.98 3.67 -19.59
N TYR A 492 2.95 2.82 -18.56
CA TYR A 492 2.48 1.43 -18.67
C TYR A 492 1.03 1.30 -19.14
N LEU A 493 0.18 2.27 -18.79
CA LEU A 493 -1.23 2.26 -19.19
C LEU A 493 -1.40 2.57 -20.68
N GLU A 494 -0.71 3.60 -21.17
CA GLU A 494 -0.63 3.97 -22.59
C GLU A 494 0.00 2.85 -23.40
N TRP A 495 1.04 2.20 -22.86
CA TRP A 495 1.68 1.06 -23.49
C TRP A 495 0.72 -0.12 -23.63
N ALA A 496 -0.04 -0.46 -22.58
CA ALA A 496 -1.07 -1.49 -22.68
C ALA A 496 -2.14 -1.15 -23.72
N ARG A 497 -2.62 0.10 -23.77
CA ARG A 497 -3.56 0.56 -24.80
C ARG A 497 -2.98 0.44 -26.20
N ALA A 498 -1.72 0.85 -26.38
CA ALA A 498 -1.03 0.76 -27.66
C ALA A 498 -0.92 -0.70 -28.15
N MET A 499 -0.58 -1.63 -27.25
CA MET A 499 -0.48 -3.04 -27.59
C MET A 499 -1.83 -3.69 -27.90
N LEU A 500 -2.92 -3.18 -27.31
CA LEU A 500 -4.28 -3.58 -27.68
C LEU A 500 -4.66 -3.09 -29.09
N PHE A 501 -4.45 -1.81 -29.39
CA PHE A 501 -4.71 -1.25 -30.73
C PHE A 501 -3.87 -1.96 -31.82
N ASP A 502 -2.58 -2.20 -31.53
CA ASP A 502 -1.71 -2.97 -32.42
C ASP A 502 -2.22 -4.40 -32.65
N ALA A 503 -2.79 -5.03 -31.61
CA ALA A 503 -3.40 -6.35 -31.73
C ALA A 503 -4.67 -6.37 -32.58
N GLU A 504 -5.37 -5.26 -32.66
CA GLU A 504 -6.56 -5.06 -33.49
C GLU A 504 -6.21 -4.58 -34.92
N GLY A 505 -4.94 -4.25 -35.17
CA GLY A 505 -4.42 -3.81 -36.46
C GLY A 505 -4.43 -2.29 -36.68
N ASP A 506 -4.76 -1.50 -35.66
CA ASP A 506 -4.73 -0.04 -35.72
C ASP A 506 -3.39 0.51 -35.21
N HIS A 507 -2.36 0.38 -36.05
CA HIS A 507 -1.00 0.80 -35.71
C HIS A 507 -0.87 2.32 -35.53
N ALA A 508 -1.71 3.11 -36.22
CA ALA A 508 -1.71 4.56 -36.09
C ALA A 508 -2.27 4.99 -34.73
N ALA A 509 -3.41 4.44 -34.31
CA ALA A 509 -3.94 4.68 -32.96
C ALA A 509 -3.00 4.15 -31.87
N ALA A 510 -2.33 3.01 -32.11
CA ALA A 510 -1.33 2.47 -31.21
C ALA A 510 -0.15 3.43 -31.00
N LEU A 511 0.43 3.99 -32.07
CA LEU A 511 1.49 4.98 -31.97
C LEU A 511 1.01 6.29 -31.34
N GLY A 512 -0.23 6.70 -31.65
CA GLY A 512 -0.86 7.91 -31.11
C GLY A 512 -1.01 7.91 -29.58
N GLN A 513 -1.02 6.74 -28.93
CA GLN A 513 -0.98 6.67 -27.46
C GLN A 513 0.27 7.32 -26.84
N PHE A 514 1.33 7.52 -27.63
CA PHE A 514 2.60 8.09 -27.19
C PHE A 514 2.85 9.50 -27.75
N ASP A 515 1.84 10.19 -28.27
CA ASP A 515 1.99 11.53 -28.88
C ASP A 515 2.73 12.51 -27.95
N GLU A 516 2.39 12.53 -26.66
CA GLU A 516 3.03 13.40 -25.67
C GLU A 516 4.56 13.15 -25.54
N LEU A 517 5.02 11.90 -25.70
CA LEU A 517 6.45 11.59 -25.67
C LEU A 517 7.17 12.20 -26.88
N PHE A 518 6.55 12.19 -28.05
CA PHE A 518 7.13 12.76 -29.29
C PHE A 518 6.98 14.28 -29.37
N GLU A 519 5.97 14.86 -28.73
CA GLU A 519 5.84 16.32 -28.59
C GLU A 519 6.90 16.92 -27.64
N ARG A 520 7.44 16.10 -26.73
CA ARG A 520 8.45 16.49 -25.74
C ARG A 520 9.63 15.51 -25.77
N PRO A 521 10.64 15.73 -26.63
CA PRO A 521 11.78 14.81 -26.81
C PRO A 521 12.54 14.47 -25.53
N GLU A 522 12.54 15.38 -24.54
CA GLU A 522 13.12 15.12 -23.22
C GLU A 522 12.34 14.02 -22.49
N LEU A 523 11.01 14.01 -22.55
CA LEU A 523 10.19 12.95 -21.96
C LEU A 523 10.42 11.61 -22.66
N LEU A 524 10.54 11.59 -23.98
CA LEU A 524 10.89 10.36 -24.70
C LEU A 524 12.21 9.78 -24.17
N THR A 525 13.25 10.62 -24.08
CA THR A 525 14.56 10.17 -23.57
C THR A 525 14.46 9.70 -22.12
N GLN A 526 13.71 10.41 -21.26
CA GLN A 526 13.53 10.04 -19.86
C GLN A 526 12.83 8.69 -19.69
N ASN A 527 11.76 8.46 -20.45
CA ASN A 527 11.01 7.22 -20.41
C ASN A 527 11.83 6.03 -20.94
N LEU A 528 12.60 6.24 -22.01
CA LEU A 528 13.49 5.23 -22.56
C LEU A 528 14.70 4.93 -21.65
N ALA A 529 15.18 5.90 -20.89
CA ALA A 529 16.23 5.68 -19.89
C ALA A 529 15.74 4.75 -18.77
N LEU A 530 14.48 4.90 -18.35
CA LEU A 530 13.88 4.10 -17.29
C LEU A 530 13.27 2.80 -17.78
N GLU A 531 12.89 2.69 -19.05
CA GLU A 531 12.40 1.44 -19.64
C GLU A 531 12.89 1.28 -21.09
N PRO A 532 14.14 0.80 -21.28
CA PRO A 532 14.76 0.74 -22.61
C PRO A 532 14.04 -0.23 -23.57
N THR A 533 13.29 -1.21 -23.05
CA THR A 533 12.58 -2.18 -23.91
C THR A 533 11.34 -1.59 -24.60
N LEU A 534 10.92 -0.38 -24.22
CA LEU A 534 9.90 0.38 -24.92
C LEU A 534 10.38 0.86 -26.31
N ALA A 535 11.69 1.10 -26.51
CA ALA A 535 12.21 1.63 -27.77
C ALA A 535 11.93 0.72 -28.98
N PRO A 536 12.22 -0.59 -28.97
CA PRO A 536 11.86 -1.48 -30.07
C PRO A 536 10.35 -1.53 -30.34
N VAL A 537 9.51 -1.37 -29.32
CA VAL A 537 8.06 -1.30 -29.47
C VAL A 537 7.68 -0.03 -30.24
N LEU A 538 8.16 1.14 -29.81
CA LEU A 538 7.88 2.41 -30.48
C LEU A 538 8.36 2.42 -31.92
N VAL A 539 9.57 1.90 -32.21
CA VAL A 539 10.06 1.79 -33.59
C VAL A 539 9.17 0.87 -34.43
N ARG A 540 8.72 -0.27 -33.87
CA ARG A 540 7.83 -1.19 -34.59
C ARG A 540 6.51 -0.53 -34.94
N LEU A 541 5.90 0.17 -33.98
CA LEU A 541 4.65 0.92 -34.20
C LEU A 541 4.84 2.04 -35.23
N ALA A 542 5.92 2.82 -35.12
CA ALA A 542 6.24 3.90 -36.05
C ALA A 542 6.47 3.40 -37.48
N VAL A 543 7.22 2.29 -37.66
CA VAL A 543 7.40 1.66 -38.97
C VAL A 543 6.08 1.14 -39.53
N ALA A 544 5.24 0.51 -38.71
CA ALA A 544 3.93 0.01 -39.14
C ALA A 544 2.96 1.15 -39.51
N ALA A 545 3.02 2.27 -38.80
CA ALA A 545 2.27 3.50 -39.09
C ALA A 545 2.90 4.35 -40.22
N GLN A 546 4.01 3.91 -40.81
CA GLN A 546 4.77 4.63 -41.83
C GLN A 546 5.32 6.00 -41.39
N ASP A 547 5.55 6.18 -40.08
CA ASP A 547 6.17 7.36 -39.50
C ASP A 547 7.67 7.16 -39.29
N GLY A 548 8.44 7.40 -40.34
CA GLY A 548 9.90 7.30 -40.29
C GLY A 548 10.55 8.32 -39.34
N GLY A 549 9.92 9.49 -39.15
CA GLY A 549 10.46 10.57 -38.32
C GLY A 549 10.49 10.18 -36.85
N ARG A 550 9.35 9.71 -36.32
CA ARG A 550 9.25 9.20 -34.95
C ARG A 550 10.15 7.98 -34.72
N ALA A 551 10.26 7.10 -35.71
CA ALA A 551 11.17 5.95 -35.62
C ALA A 551 12.64 6.38 -35.50
N ASP A 552 13.08 7.37 -36.28
CA ASP A 552 14.44 7.90 -36.24
C ASP A 552 14.73 8.62 -34.91
N GLU A 553 13.76 9.35 -34.36
CA GLU A 553 13.88 10.01 -33.05
C GLU A 553 14.12 9.03 -31.90
N VAL A 554 13.41 7.90 -31.88
CA VAL A 554 13.63 6.83 -30.89
C VAL A 554 15.04 6.22 -31.03
N VAL A 555 15.48 5.97 -32.26
CA VAL A 555 16.82 5.41 -32.54
C VAL A 555 17.92 6.36 -32.07
N ASP A 556 17.78 7.66 -32.33
CA ASP A 556 18.76 8.67 -31.93
C ASP A 556 18.82 8.84 -30.41
N SER A 557 17.67 8.82 -29.73
CA SER A 557 17.59 8.87 -28.27
C SER A 557 18.25 7.64 -27.63
N MET A 558 17.93 6.43 -28.12
CA MET A 558 18.58 5.21 -27.62
C MET A 558 20.08 5.14 -27.92
N LYS A 559 20.51 5.66 -29.07
CA LYS A 559 21.95 5.75 -29.38
C LYS A 559 22.68 6.59 -28.35
N ARG A 560 22.14 7.74 -27.94
CA ARG A 560 22.73 8.58 -26.88
C ARG A 560 22.78 7.85 -25.55
N LEU A 561 21.67 7.20 -25.16
CA LEU A 561 21.60 6.43 -23.91
C LEU A 561 22.61 5.27 -23.87
N ALA A 562 22.75 4.51 -24.96
CA ALA A 562 23.73 3.42 -25.05
C ALA A 562 25.19 3.91 -25.06
N GLN A 563 25.45 5.11 -25.62
CA GLN A 563 26.79 5.73 -25.54
C GLN A 563 27.13 6.19 -24.13
N GLN A 564 26.12 6.63 -23.36
CA GLN A 564 26.27 7.07 -21.98
C GLN A 564 26.39 5.89 -20.99
N ASN A 565 25.80 4.74 -21.32
CA ASN A 565 25.73 3.55 -20.44
C ASN A 565 26.19 2.27 -21.17
N PRO A 566 27.43 2.20 -21.66
CA PRO A 566 27.93 1.04 -22.41
C PRO A 566 28.00 -0.25 -21.57
N GLU A 567 27.96 -0.15 -20.25
CA GLU A 567 27.97 -1.26 -19.29
C GLU A 567 26.60 -1.91 -19.10
N VAL A 568 25.51 -1.25 -19.49
CA VAL A 568 24.15 -1.75 -19.24
C VAL A 568 23.65 -2.52 -20.46
N ALA A 569 23.64 -3.86 -20.35
CA ALA A 569 23.33 -4.77 -21.45
C ALA A 569 21.95 -4.48 -22.08
N SER A 570 20.90 -4.32 -21.27
CA SER A 570 19.55 -4.03 -21.77
C SER A 570 19.45 -2.72 -22.57
N VAL A 571 20.16 -1.67 -22.17
CA VAL A 571 20.17 -0.36 -22.86
C VAL A 571 20.90 -0.48 -24.21
N VAL A 572 22.08 -1.09 -24.22
CA VAL A 572 22.87 -1.29 -25.45
C VAL A 572 22.14 -2.20 -26.43
N ALA A 573 21.54 -3.29 -25.93
CA ALA A 573 20.76 -4.22 -26.73
C ALA A 573 19.49 -3.56 -27.31
N ALA A 574 18.76 -2.77 -26.51
CA ALA A 574 17.58 -2.04 -26.99
C ALA A 574 17.93 -1.01 -28.07
N ALA A 575 19.06 -0.31 -27.94
CA ALA A 575 19.53 0.61 -28.97
C ALA A 575 19.88 -0.11 -30.28
N ALA A 576 20.56 -1.26 -30.18
CA ALA A 576 20.86 -2.11 -31.33
C ALA A 576 19.59 -2.67 -31.97
N HIS A 577 18.60 -3.07 -31.17
CA HIS A 577 17.32 -3.61 -31.62
C HIS A 577 16.49 -2.53 -32.35
N ALA A 578 16.32 -1.35 -31.75
CA ALA A 578 15.65 -0.20 -32.37
C ALA A 578 16.28 0.15 -33.72
N ARG A 579 17.61 0.24 -33.78
CA ARG A 579 18.34 0.51 -35.04
C ARG A 579 18.17 -0.61 -36.06
N GLY A 580 18.20 -1.87 -35.62
CA GLY A 580 17.99 -3.04 -36.46
C GLY A 580 16.61 -3.04 -37.11
N LEU A 581 15.57 -2.75 -36.33
CA LEU A 581 14.19 -2.60 -36.80
C LEU A 581 14.06 -1.49 -37.83
N ARG A 582 14.58 -0.29 -37.51
CA ARG A 582 14.50 0.87 -38.40
C ARG A 582 15.17 0.65 -39.76
N SER A 583 16.24 -0.14 -39.78
CA SER A 583 17.00 -0.44 -41.00
C SER A 583 16.65 -1.78 -41.66
N ASP A 584 15.68 -2.51 -41.11
CA ASP A 584 15.31 -3.89 -41.49
C ASP A 584 16.53 -4.81 -41.70
N SER A 585 17.57 -4.64 -40.88
CA SER A 585 18.85 -5.32 -41.07
C SER A 585 18.95 -6.59 -40.22
N VAL A 586 18.98 -7.74 -40.90
CA VAL A 586 19.09 -9.07 -40.27
C VAL A 586 20.28 -9.14 -39.31
N ASP A 587 21.48 -8.75 -39.76
CA ASP A 587 22.69 -8.88 -38.93
C ASP A 587 22.67 -7.94 -37.72
N ARG A 588 22.07 -6.74 -37.84
CA ARG A 588 21.88 -5.84 -36.69
C ARG A 588 20.90 -6.41 -35.67
N LEU A 589 19.80 -7.01 -36.14
CA LEU A 589 18.80 -7.63 -35.27
C LEU A 589 19.35 -8.88 -34.58
N VAL A 590 20.15 -9.71 -35.28
CA VAL A 590 20.88 -10.82 -34.67
C VAL A 590 21.88 -10.30 -33.63
N GLY A 591 22.63 -9.24 -33.95
CA GLY A 591 23.55 -8.61 -32.99
C GLY A 591 22.82 -8.10 -31.73
N ALA A 592 21.64 -7.51 -31.88
CA ALA A 592 20.81 -7.08 -30.76
C ALA A 592 20.36 -8.26 -29.87
N ALA A 593 19.92 -9.36 -30.48
CA ALA A 593 19.59 -10.59 -29.76
C ALA A 593 20.79 -11.16 -28.98
N THR A 594 21.99 -11.09 -29.55
CA THR A 594 23.24 -11.50 -28.86
C THR A 594 23.60 -10.57 -27.70
N LEU A 595 23.34 -9.26 -27.82
CA LEU A 595 23.58 -8.33 -26.71
C LEU A 595 22.64 -8.58 -25.53
N TYR A 596 21.38 -8.98 -25.79
CA TYR A 596 20.44 -9.37 -24.76
C TYR A 596 20.82 -10.65 -24.00
N GLU A 597 21.82 -11.44 -24.44
CA GLU A 597 22.27 -12.63 -23.70
C GLU A 597 22.84 -12.29 -22.32
N ALA A 598 23.40 -11.08 -22.19
CA ALA A 598 23.93 -10.56 -20.93
C ALA A 598 22.87 -9.88 -20.06
N SER A 599 21.60 -9.85 -20.51
CA SER A 599 20.49 -9.23 -19.78
C SER A 599 19.48 -10.29 -19.29
N PRO A 600 18.90 -10.12 -18.10
CA PRO A 600 17.85 -11.01 -17.58
C PRO A 600 16.50 -10.85 -18.29
N ARG A 601 16.35 -9.85 -19.17
CA ARG A 601 15.10 -9.51 -19.88
C ARG A 601 14.83 -10.45 -21.07
N PHE A 602 14.51 -11.71 -20.80
CA PHE A 602 14.37 -12.73 -21.83
C PHE A 602 13.22 -12.50 -22.84
N ILE A 603 12.14 -11.79 -22.47
CA ILE A 603 11.08 -11.42 -23.43
C ILE A 603 11.63 -10.44 -24.48
N ALA A 604 12.48 -9.49 -24.08
CA ALA A 604 13.13 -8.57 -24.99
C ALA A 604 14.10 -9.31 -25.93
N ARG A 605 14.87 -10.28 -25.39
CA ARG A 605 15.70 -11.18 -26.20
C ARG A 605 14.88 -11.95 -27.23
N ALA A 606 13.80 -12.58 -26.81
CA ALA A 606 12.91 -13.34 -27.70
C ALA A 606 12.31 -12.44 -28.79
N SER A 607 11.92 -11.20 -28.44
CA SER A 607 11.41 -10.18 -29.37
C SER A 607 12.45 -9.80 -30.42
N ALA A 608 13.71 -9.58 -30.03
CA ALA A 608 14.80 -9.29 -30.96
C ALA A 608 15.05 -10.44 -31.95
N CYS A 609 15.03 -11.68 -31.46
CA CYS A 609 15.17 -12.87 -32.30
C CYS A 609 13.99 -13.06 -33.25
N GLU A 610 12.76 -12.81 -32.78
CA GLU A 610 11.55 -12.83 -33.61
C GLU A 610 11.68 -11.83 -34.76
N ASP A 611 12.13 -10.61 -34.48
CA ASP A 611 12.33 -9.58 -35.50
C ASP A 611 13.47 -9.95 -36.46
N ALA A 612 14.58 -10.47 -35.96
CA ALA A 612 15.70 -10.95 -36.77
C ALA A 612 15.28 -12.06 -37.74
N GLY A 613 14.52 -13.05 -37.24
CA GLY A 613 14.00 -14.15 -38.05
C GLY A 613 13.04 -13.66 -39.12
N SER A 614 12.20 -12.68 -38.79
CA SER A 614 11.24 -12.09 -39.72
C SER A 614 11.91 -11.27 -40.82
N ALA A 615 12.92 -10.48 -40.47
CA ALA A 615 13.75 -9.76 -41.42
C ALA A 615 14.49 -10.73 -42.35
N ALA A 616 15.00 -11.85 -41.82
CA ALA A 616 15.68 -12.87 -42.62
C ALA A 616 14.73 -13.55 -43.62
N VAL A 617 13.48 -13.83 -43.24
CA VAL A 617 12.45 -14.36 -44.16
C VAL A 617 12.13 -13.33 -45.25
N ARG A 618 11.90 -12.05 -44.89
CA ARG A 618 11.68 -10.96 -45.87
C ARG A 618 12.84 -10.81 -46.86
N ALA A 619 14.07 -10.96 -46.38
CA ALA A 619 15.29 -10.94 -47.19
C ALA A 619 15.54 -12.23 -48.01
N GLY A 620 14.60 -13.19 -48.00
CA GLY A 620 14.70 -14.45 -48.75
C GLY A 620 15.60 -15.52 -48.12
N SER A 621 16.16 -15.27 -46.94
CA SER A 621 17.01 -16.22 -46.19
C SER A 621 16.19 -17.17 -45.31
N ASN A 622 15.21 -17.86 -45.90
CA ASN A 622 14.19 -18.62 -45.17
C ASN A 622 14.75 -19.64 -44.16
N LYS A 623 15.82 -20.38 -44.51
CA LYS A 623 16.44 -21.33 -43.57
C LYS A 623 16.96 -20.66 -42.29
N ARG A 624 17.65 -19.52 -42.45
CA ARG A 624 18.18 -18.73 -41.32
C ARG A 624 17.03 -18.11 -40.53
N GLY A 625 16.02 -17.58 -41.22
CA GLY A 625 14.83 -17.02 -40.59
C GLY A 625 14.04 -18.03 -39.77
N VAL A 626 13.80 -19.22 -40.30
CA VAL A 626 13.14 -20.32 -39.57
C VAL A 626 13.94 -20.75 -38.34
N ALA A 627 15.25 -20.93 -38.47
CA ALA A 627 16.10 -21.30 -37.32
C ALA A 627 16.02 -20.27 -36.18
N LEU A 628 16.05 -18.97 -36.52
CA LEU A 628 15.90 -17.88 -35.54
C LEU A 628 14.51 -17.88 -34.89
N LEU A 629 13.44 -18.11 -35.66
CA LEU A 629 12.08 -18.16 -35.12
C LEU A 629 11.83 -19.39 -34.23
N GLU A 630 12.35 -20.56 -34.60
CA GLU A 630 12.18 -21.80 -33.82
C GLU A 630 12.94 -21.77 -32.49
N GLN A 631 14.12 -21.14 -32.46
CA GLN A 631 14.97 -21.09 -31.28
C GLN A 631 14.28 -20.45 -30.06
N TRP A 632 13.36 -19.50 -30.27
CA TRP A 632 12.79 -18.67 -29.20
C TRP A 632 11.31 -18.92 -28.94
N LEU A 633 10.67 -19.78 -29.73
CA LEU A 633 9.28 -20.19 -29.52
C LEU A 633 9.05 -20.82 -28.13
N GLY A 634 10.07 -21.52 -27.59
CA GLY A 634 10.01 -22.15 -26.27
C GLY A 634 9.85 -21.16 -25.13
N ILE A 635 10.54 -20.01 -25.20
CA ILE A 635 10.51 -18.99 -24.14
C ILE A 635 9.12 -18.39 -23.98
N TYR A 636 8.46 -18.02 -25.08
CA TYR A 636 7.09 -17.50 -25.01
C TYR A 636 6.12 -18.49 -24.38
N ARG A 637 6.33 -19.79 -24.60
CA ARG A 637 5.52 -20.84 -23.97
C ARG A 637 5.82 -20.97 -22.48
N GLU A 638 7.09 -20.98 -22.09
CA GLU A 638 7.51 -21.09 -20.68
C GLU A 638 6.93 -19.98 -19.80
N VAL A 639 6.84 -18.77 -20.36
CA VAL A 639 6.40 -17.57 -19.63
C VAL A 639 4.92 -17.24 -19.84
N GLY A 640 4.20 -18.07 -20.60
CA GLY A 640 2.76 -17.91 -20.82
C GLY A 640 2.38 -16.80 -21.80
N ALA A 641 3.32 -16.29 -22.61
CA ALA A 641 3.09 -15.29 -23.65
C ALA A 641 2.49 -15.91 -24.92
N SER A 642 1.28 -16.45 -24.80
CA SER A 642 0.60 -17.22 -25.85
C SER A 642 0.34 -16.42 -27.14
N ARG A 643 0.13 -15.09 -27.06
CA ARG A 643 -0.05 -14.24 -28.24
C ARG A 643 1.24 -14.16 -29.04
N ASP A 644 2.36 -13.96 -28.37
CA ASP A 644 3.68 -13.91 -28.99
C ASP A 644 4.04 -15.28 -29.59
N GLU A 645 3.72 -16.38 -28.88
CA GLU A 645 3.85 -17.73 -29.43
C GLU A 645 3.05 -17.90 -30.73
N LEU A 646 1.76 -17.51 -30.73
CA LEU A 646 0.89 -17.59 -31.91
C LEU A 646 1.40 -16.72 -33.07
N ARG A 647 1.99 -15.55 -32.77
CA ARG A 647 2.59 -14.64 -33.75
C ARG A 647 3.80 -15.29 -34.42
N VAL A 648 4.73 -15.85 -33.65
CA VAL A 648 5.89 -16.59 -34.19
C VAL A 648 5.45 -17.81 -35.00
N GLN A 649 4.47 -18.58 -34.51
CA GLN A 649 3.93 -19.73 -35.25
C GLN A 649 3.31 -19.32 -36.60
N ARG A 650 2.63 -18.17 -36.66
CA ARG A 650 2.08 -17.64 -37.92
C ARG A 650 3.21 -17.33 -38.90
N ARG A 651 4.26 -16.62 -38.46
CA ARG A 651 5.43 -16.29 -39.28
C ARG A 651 6.16 -17.54 -39.79
N LEU A 652 6.27 -18.58 -38.97
CA LEU A 652 6.83 -19.88 -39.40
C LEU A 652 5.98 -20.56 -40.49
N ARG A 653 4.64 -20.50 -40.38
CA ARG A 653 3.75 -21.03 -41.42
C ARG A 653 3.89 -20.25 -42.73
N ASP A 654 3.96 -18.93 -42.64
CA ASP A 654 4.13 -18.04 -43.80
C ASP A 654 5.49 -18.28 -44.48
N ALA A 655 6.51 -18.68 -43.72
CA ALA A 655 7.82 -19.12 -44.23
C ALA A 655 7.85 -20.57 -44.77
N GLY A 656 6.71 -21.27 -44.79
CA GLY A 656 6.56 -22.61 -45.38
C GLY A 656 6.77 -23.79 -44.43
N VAL A 657 6.94 -23.56 -43.13
CA VAL A 657 7.09 -24.63 -42.12
C VAL A 657 5.74 -25.22 -41.77
N ARG A 658 5.51 -26.49 -42.11
CA ARG A 658 4.29 -27.26 -41.76
C ARG A 658 4.63 -28.31 -40.70
N GLY A 659 3.92 -28.32 -39.57
CA GLY A 659 4.01 -29.41 -38.57
C GLY A 659 4.32 -29.01 -37.12
N HIS A 660 4.70 -27.76 -36.84
CA HIS A 660 5.00 -27.30 -35.48
C HIS A 660 3.77 -27.33 -34.53
N ALA A 661 2.56 -27.22 -35.08
CA ALA A 661 1.30 -27.30 -34.33
C ALA A 661 1.09 -28.64 -33.60
N ARG A 662 1.74 -29.74 -34.05
CA ARG A 662 1.49 -31.09 -33.52
C ARG A 662 2.39 -31.48 -32.34
N ARG A 663 3.52 -30.78 -32.12
CA ARG A 663 4.33 -30.89 -30.89
C ARG A 663 3.86 -29.91 -29.80
N SER A 664 2.98 -28.97 -30.13
CA SER A 664 2.43 -27.93 -29.24
C SER A 664 1.36 -28.45 -28.27
N SER A 665 0.78 -29.63 -28.49
CA SER A 665 -0.31 -30.15 -27.63
C SER A 665 0.15 -30.86 -26.35
N SER A 666 1.45 -31.11 -26.15
CA SER A 666 1.94 -31.94 -25.02
C SER A 666 2.31 -31.16 -23.76
N THR A 667 2.24 -29.83 -23.74
CA THR A 667 2.60 -29.02 -22.56
C THR A 667 1.69 -27.80 -22.36
N ARG A 668 0.38 -27.91 -22.65
CA ARG A 668 -0.55 -27.01 -21.96
C ARG A 668 -0.51 -27.43 -20.49
N ARG A 669 -0.02 -26.56 -19.59
CA ARG A 669 -0.36 -26.69 -18.16
C ARG A 669 -1.87 -26.94 -18.09
N SER A 670 -2.31 -27.91 -17.29
CA SER A 670 -3.75 -28.11 -17.11
C SER A 670 -4.33 -26.77 -16.63
N ALA A 671 -5.53 -26.42 -17.06
CA ALA A 671 -6.18 -25.18 -16.61
C ALA A 671 -6.68 -25.30 -15.15
N VAL A 672 -6.79 -26.53 -14.64
CA VAL A 672 -7.40 -26.88 -13.35
C VAL A 672 -6.58 -27.99 -12.70
N GLY A 673 -6.52 -28.01 -11.37
CA GLY A 673 -5.83 -29.00 -10.56
C GLY A 673 -4.39 -28.60 -10.20
N TRP A 674 -3.69 -29.43 -9.44
CA TRP A 674 -2.38 -29.09 -8.89
C TRP A 674 -1.29 -28.77 -9.91
N GLU A 675 -1.35 -29.38 -11.10
CA GLU A 675 -0.42 -29.13 -12.21
C GLU A 675 -0.63 -27.75 -12.86
N SER A 676 -1.75 -27.08 -12.54
CA SER A 676 -2.06 -25.72 -12.99
C SER A 676 -1.49 -24.63 -12.09
N LEU A 677 -1.03 -24.98 -10.88
CA LEU A 677 -0.46 -24.02 -9.94
C LEU A 677 0.89 -23.52 -10.45
N THR A 678 1.10 -22.20 -10.33
CA THR A 678 2.41 -21.61 -10.60
C THR A 678 3.39 -21.99 -9.49
N PRO A 679 4.71 -21.91 -9.71
CA PRO A 679 5.69 -22.15 -8.65
C PRO A 679 5.47 -21.26 -7.41
N ALA A 680 5.04 -20.01 -7.61
CA ALA A 680 4.72 -19.09 -6.52
C ALA A 680 3.46 -19.52 -5.75
N GLU A 681 2.37 -19.84 -6.46
CA GLU A 681 1.14 -20.34 -5.85
C GLU A 681 1.37 -21.64 -5.08
N LEU A 682 2.15 -22.56 -5.65
CA LEU A 682 2.50 -23.82 -4.99
C LEU A 682 3.24 -23.57 -3.67
N ARG A 683 4.27 -22.71 -3.66
CA ARG A 683 5.00 -22.35 -2.42
C ARG A 683 4.06 -21.78 -1.36
N VAL A 684 3.13 -20.90 -1.75
CA VAL A 684 2.13 -20.32 -0.84
C VAL A 684 1.19 -21.41 -0.32
N VAL A 685 0.64 -22.23 -1.20
CA VAL A 685 -0.29 -23.33 -0.86
C VAL A 685 0.35 -24.32 0.11
N LEU A 686 1.61 -24.70 -0.10
CA LEU A 686 2.34 -25.66 0.75
C LEU A 686 2.47 -25.15 2.18
N LEU A 687 2.92 -23.90 2.36
CA LEU A 687 3.05 -23.29 3.68
C LEU A 687 1.68 -23.11 4.36
N VAL A 688 0.65 -22.76 3.59
CA VAL A 688 -0.72 -22.65 4.13
C VAL A 688 -1.28 -24.01 4.54
N ALA A 689 -0.98 -25.08 3.80
CA ALA A 689 -1.37 -26.44 4.14
C ALA A 689 -0.73 -26.93 5.44
N GLU A 690 0.44 -26.40 5.80
CA GLU A 690 1.12 -26.63 7.09
C GLU A 690 0.51 -25.84 8.26
N GLY A 691 -0.52 -25.03 8.01
CA GLY A 691 -1.24 -24.28 9.04
C GLY A 691 -0.69 -22.88 9.31
N LEU A 692 0.31 -22.41 8.53
CA LEU A 692 0.78 -21.03 8.64
C LEU A 692 -0.32 -20.07 8.20
N THR A 693 -0.46 -18.95 8.92
CA THR A 693 -1.34 -17.82 8.55
C THR A 693 -0.79 -17.03 7.37
N ASN A 694 -1.62 -16.23 6.69
CA ASN A 694 -1.16 -15.42 5.55
C ASN A 694 -0.02 -14.48 5.94
N ARG A 695 -0.03 -13.96 7.18
CA ARG A 695 1.06 -13.15 7.74
C ARG A 695 2.35 -13.94 7.87
N GLN A 696 2.30 -15.15 8.43
CA GLN A 696 3.48 -16.01 8.57
C GLN A 696 4.04 -16.46 7.21
N VAL A 697 3.16 -16.71 6.23
CA VAL A 697 3.57 -17.03 4.84
C VAL A 697 4.22 -15.81 4.18
N ALA A 698 3.63 -14.64 4.34
CA ALA A 698 4.16 -13.37 3.85
C ALA A 698 5.57 -13.11 4.40
N GLU A 699 5.76 -13.24 5.72
CA GLU A 699 7.05 -13.11 6.39
C GLU A 699 8.08 -14.14 5.86
N ARG A 700 7.69 -15.41 5.70
CA ARG A 700 8.59 -16.48 5.26
C ARG A 700 8.98 -16.40 3.79
N LEU A 701 8.09 -15.89 2.93
CA LEU A 701 8.33 -15.76 1.49
C LEU A 701 8.74 -14.34 1.07
N PHE A 702 8.88 -13.41 2.01
CA PHE A 702 9.11 -11.99 1.74
C PHE A 702 8.08 -11.40 0.75
N LEU A 703 6.81 -11.75 0.94
CA LEU A 703 5.67 -11.25 0.16
C LEU A 703 4.79 -10.33 1.02
N SER A 704 3.91 -9.54 0.40
CA SER A 704 2.87 -8.85 1.16
C SER A 704 1.73 -9.81 1.53
N THR A 705 0.98 -9.49 2.59
CA THR A 705 -0.23 -10.25 2.95
C THR A 705 -1.30 -10.21 1.86
N TYR A 706 -1.38 -9.11 1.12
CA TYR A 706 -2.24 -8.97 -0.07
C TYR A 706 -1.81 -9.94 -1.17
N THR A 707 -0.51 -10.03 -1.48
CA THR A 707 0.04 -10.95 -2.49
C THR A 707 -0.25 -12.40 -2.13
N VAL A 708 -0.04 -12.80 -0.86
CA VAL A 708 -0.40 -14.15 -0.38
C VAL A 708 -1.90 -14.41 -0.55
N GLY A 709 -2.75 -13.42 -0.22
CA GLY A 709 -4.19 -13.49 -0.43
C GLY A 709 -4.55 -13.72 -1.90
N THR A 710 -3.95 -12.97 -2.82
CA THR A 710 -4.16 -13.11 -4.26
C THR A 710 -3.71 -14.47 -4.78
N HIS A 711 -2.51 -14.93 -4.41
CA HIS A 711 -2.04 -16.28 -4.78
C HIS A 711 -2.98 -17.38 -4.27
N LEU A 712 -3.49 -17.26 -3.04
CA LEU A 712 -4.46 -18.23 -2.51
C LEU A 712 -5.78 -18.20 -3.27
N LYS A 713 -6.29 -17.01 -3.62
CA LYS A 713 -7.49 -16.87 -4.43
C LYS A 713 -7.33 -17.60 -5.78
N HIS A 714 -6.24 -17.35 -6.50
CA HIS A 714 -5.96 -18.04 -7.77
C HIS A 714 -5.77 -19.55 -7.58
N ALA A 715 -5.05 -19.97 -6.54
CA ALA A 715 -4.88 -21.39 -6.25
C ALA A 715 -6.23 -22.06 -5.93
N PHE A 716 -7.12 -21.39 -5.21
CA PHE A 716 -8.45 -21.90 -4.87
C PHE A 716 -9.31 -22.08 -6.12
N GLU A 717 -9.34 -21.07 -6.99
CA GLU A 717 -10.03 -21.13 -8.28
C GLU A 717 -9.51 -22.28 -9.14
N LYS A 718 -8.19 -22.42 -9.25
CA LYS A 718 -7.52 -23.49 -10.00
C LYS A 718 -7.76 -24.89 -9.44
N LEU A 719 -7.83 -25.01 -8.12
CA LEU A 719 -8.06 -26.29 -7.44
C LEU A 719 -9.56 -26.61 -7.31
N GLY A 720 -10.46 -25.68 -7.63
CA GLY A 720 -11.90 -25.85 -7.50
C GLY A 720 -12.36 -25.93 -6.05
N ILE A 721 -11.70 -25.22 -5.15
CA ILE A 721 -11.99 -25.21 -3.71
C ILE A 721 -12.39 -23.81 -3.24
N SER A 722 -13.11 -23.73 -2.13
CA SER A 722 -13.62 -22.47 -1.59
C SER A 722 -13.02 -22.10 -0.24
N SER A 723 -12.21 -22.98 0.38
CA SER A 723 -11.71 -22.74 1.73
C SER A 723 -10.31 -23.27 2.00
N ARG A 724 -9.66 -22.67 3.00
CA ARG A 724 -8.38 -23.13 3.55
C ARG A 724 -8.47 -24.55 4.12
N VAL A 725 -9.62 -24.90 4.70
CA VAL A 725 -9.85 -26.25 5.25
C VAL A 725 -9.87 -27.28 4.11
N ASP A 726 -10.51 -26.95 2.99
CA ASP A 726 -10.48 -27.79 1.80
C ASP A 726 -9.06 -27.97 1.30
N LEU A 727 -8.28 -26.88 1.20
CA LEU A 727 -6.87 -26.92 0.78
C LEU A 727 -6.04 -27.87 1.65
N THR A 728 -6.10 -27.74 2.97
CA THR A 728 -5.37 -28.64 3.89
C THR A 728 -5.81 -30.08 3.71
N ARG A 729 -7.12 -30.35 3.57
CA ARG A 729 -7.64 -31.71 3.33
C ARG A 729 -7.05 -32.32 2.06
N ILE A 730 -7.12 -31.62 0.93
CA ILE A 730 -6.66 -32.15 -0.36
C ILE A 730 -5.12 -32.25 -0.44
N ALA A 731 -4.38 -31.40 0.28
CA ALA A 731 -2.92 -31.48 0.37
C ALA A 731 -2.47 -32.72 1.18
N VAL A 732 -3.15 -32.99 2.30
CA VAL A 732 -2.92 -34.20 3.12
C VAL A 732 -3.25 -35.47 2.37
N GLU A 733 -4.39 -35.50 1.64
CA GLU A 733 -4.79 -36.65 0.80
C GLU A 733 -3.75 -36.99 -0.28
N ARG A 734 -3.02 -35.99 -0.78
CA ARG A 734 -1.94 -36.16 -1.77
C ARG A 734 -0.54 -36.32 -1.17
N ARG A 735 -0.37 -36.24 0.16
CA ARG A 735 0.92 -36.24 0.86
C ARG A 735 1.91 -35.17 0.36
N ILE A 736 1.41 -33.97 0.05
CA ILE A 736 2.25 -32.87 -0.40
C ILE A 736 2.63 -32.03 0.83
N THR A 737 3.92 -32.00 1.18
CA THR A 737 4.52 -31.16 2.23
C THR A 737 5.61 -30.28 1.62
N ALA A 738 5.93 -29.13 2.25
CA ALA A 738 6.82 -28.12 1.68
C ALA A 738 8.26 -28.59 1.44
#